data_AF-R5PU49-F1
#
_entry.id   AF-R5PU49-F1
#
_cell.length_a   1.000
_cell.length_b   1.000
_cell.length_c   1.000
_cell.angle_alpha   90.00
_cell.angle_beta   90.00
_cell.angle_gamma   90.00
#
_symmetry.space_group_name_H-M   'P 1'
#
loop_
_entity.id
_entity.type
_entity.pdbx_description
1 polymer ?
#
loop_
_entity_poly.entity_id
_entity_poly.type
_entity_poly.pdbx_seq_one_letter_code
_entity_poly.pdbx_strand_id
1 'polypeptide(L)'
;MKIRSIVNVSCCLALLSMSTGVAAQSELRWHNVDINQQNREPRRAVFFAYESMDKAQSFDKKNSANYLSMEGMWKFNFVKDYNKRPANFFAANYDDSNWKDFPVPGLFELNGYGDATYKNIGYAWETQFDPNPPYISEINNYTGSYRRTFELPKAWKGKDVYFHVGSATSNLTLWVNGKYVGYSEDSKVAAEFNISKYLKPGKNLIAMQVMRWCDGSYFEDQDFWRFTGIAREVYLYARPKVHAADIRLDAGLENNYKDGVLNYQISLKGGKTDVAITLCDKDGKQIATATGAQGSIKVPNVKAWTAETPYLYKAYITLKNKQGASEVIPQRVGFRNVEIKNAQLLVNGKPILVKGANRHEIDPDGGYVVSVERMIQDIKIMKQLNINAVRTCHYPDDPRWYDLCDEYGLYLTAEANLESHGMGYGEKSLAKFPEYLKPHIERNEGNVKSFINHPSIIVWSLGNECGYGVNFETTYDWVKACDKTRPVQYERGGYDSKTDIHCPMYIDYDESEKYCKSDGTKPYIQCEYAHAMGNSEGGFKEYWDLIRKYPKYQGGYIWDFVDQGIRDKSPITGKEIFTYGGDYGRYPASDYNFNCNGIIAPDRRLNPHAYEIQYWQQNVWIKDFDSVNGAFNVYNENFFKNIDDLNLTATIYANGVKLATVEIPETKGIAPQATKLIKSDALKYAIGEAESKHGKEEITVNFAFASDGSQPLVDKGQVMARQQFIINDYKFDKVPAAVAEEATAKNAKTQKASNIEVEETNAYVKVSAERMTVTVGKHTGMIDYLDVDGEPMLKFRESMKPEFWRAPTDNDYGASMQKEMKVWRNPTMNLKSFNKTIGNNNVVLTATFEMPEVKAQLELTYNINAAGEVVVTEKMTTDKEAKVADLFRYGMQLQMPAAYSKLEYYGRGPEENYIDRHASAFIGKYESNVKDEYYSYIRPQESGNHTDIRYFSIFNPTSGKGITFEAFGEMECSAIPYLVEDLDAGDEKNHSWGQHSGDLVDKGLVQLHIQQRQYGLGCIDSWMTKPMEKYRMHYADREFSFKIKARK
;
A
#
# COMPACT_ATOMS: atom_id res chain seq x y z
N MET A 1 -88.35 -5.43 1.50
CA MET A 1 -87.43 -4.33 1.86
C MET A 1 -86.24 -4.92 2.56
N LYS A 2 -85.07 -4.93 1.89
CA LYS A 2 -83.94 -5.80 2.19
C LYS A 2 -82.79 -5.02 2.85
N ILE A 3 -82.38 -5.54 3.99
CA ILE A 3 -81.06 -5.42 4.62
C ILE A 3 -80.05 -6.04 3.64
N ARG A 4 -79.55 -5.25 2.68
CA ARG A 4 -78.43 -5.65 1.79
C ARG A 4 -77.43 -4.53 1.49
N SER A 5 -77.62 -3.32 2.03
CA SER A 5 -76.78 -2.16 1.67
C SER A 5 -75.72 -1.77 2.71
N ILE A 6 -75.70 -2.38 3.91
CA ILE A 6 -74.76 -1.98 4.99
C ILE A 6 -73.54 -2.92 5.11
N VAL A 7 -73.62 -4.16 4.61
CA VAL A 7 -72.49 -5.12 4.67
C VAL A 7 -71.45 -4.89 3.57
N ASN A 8 -71.85 -4.38 2.40
CA ASN A 8 -70.92 -4.13 1.29
C ASN A 8 -70.05 -2.86 1.46
N VAL A 9 -70.45 -1.91 2.30
CA VAL A 9 -69.65 -0.69 2.53
C VAL A 9 -68.53 -0.95 3.55
N SER A 10 -68.75 -1.80 4.57
CA SER A 10 -67.69 -2.17 5.52
C SER A 10 -66.66 -3.14 4.96
N CYS A 11 -67.03 -4.08 4.07
CA CYS A 11 -66.06 -4.93 3.39
C CYS A 11 -65.21 -4.16 2.36
N CYS A 12 -65.77 -3.18 1.65
CA CYS A 12 -64.99 -2.34 0.73
C CYS A 12 -64.03 -1.39 1.46
N LEU A 13 -64.40 -0.82 2.61
CA LEU A 13 -63.49 0.02 3.42
C LEU A 13 -62.40 -0.80 4.14
N ALA A 14 -62.66 -2.06 4.51
CA ALA A 14 -61.64 -2.97 5.04
C ALA A 14 -60.67 -3.47 3.94
N LEU A 15 -61.15 -3.70 2.72
CA LEU A 15 -60.30 -4.05 1.57
C LEU A 15 -59.52 -2.86 1.01
N LEU A 16 -60.04 -1.62 1.10
CA LEU A 16 -59.29 -0.40 0.75
C LEU A 16 -58.26 0.02 1.81
N SER A 17 -58.46 -0.32 3.09
CA SER A 17 -57.45 -0.10 4.14
C SER A 17 -56.36 -1.17 4.18
N MET A 18 -56.66 -2.40 3.74
CA MET A 18 -55.63 -3.43 3.52
C MET A 18 -54.86 -3.24 2.20
N SER A 19 -55.48 -2.69 1.15
CA SER A 19 -54.76 -2.39 -0.09
C SER A 19 -53.89 -1.14 -0.01
N THR A 20 -54.26 -0.14 0.79
CA THR A 20 -53.42 1.06 1.03
C THR A 20 -52.21 0.76 1.94
N GLY A 21 -52.33 -0.20 2.86
CA GLY A 21 -51.20 -0.67 3.68
C GLY A 21 -50.18 -1.53 2.93
N VAL A 22 -50.60 -2.26 1.89
CA VAL A 22 -49.72 -3.06 1.02
C VAL A 22 -49.17 -2.21 -0.14
N ALA A 23 -49.92 -1.22 -0.64
CA ALA A 23 -49.46 -0.30 -1.68
C ALA A 23 -48.47 0.77 -1.17
N ALA A 24 -48.51 1.15 0.12
CA ALA A 24 -47.49 2.04 0.71
C ALA A 24 -46.11 1.36 0.89
N GLN A 25 -46.02 0.05 0.60
CA GLN A 25 -44.79 -0.74 0.68
C GLN A 25 -44.02 -0.80 -0.66
N SER A 26 -44.53 -0.14 -1.73
CA SER A 26 -44.04 -0.29 -3.10
C SER A 26 -43.49 1.00 -3.76
N GLU A 27 -43.00 1.99 -3.00
CA GLU A 27 -41.98 2.87 -3.58
C GLU A 27 -40.65 2.16 -3.44
N LEU A 28 -40.02 1.82 -4.58
CA LEU A 28 -38.69 1.22 -4.62
C LEU A 28 -37.68 2.26 -4.13
N ARG A 29 -37.51 2.38 -2.81
CA ARG A 29 -36.66 3.40 -2.16
C ARG A 29 -35.24 3.42 -2.73
N TRP A 30 -34.73 2.24 -3.05
CA TRP A 30 -33.42 1.97 -3.65
C TRP A 30 -33.33 2.27 -5.17
N HIS A 31 -34.34 2.95 -5.71
CA HIS A 31 -34.40 3.54 -7.06
C HIS A 31 -34.73 5.04 -7.00
N ASN A 32 -34.52 5.69 -5.86
CA ASN A 32 -34.94 7.06 -5.66
C ASN A 32 -33.90 7.83 -4.86
N VAL A 33 -33.10 8.62 -5.56
CA VAL A 33 -32.00 9.45 -5.03
C VAL A 33 -32.47 10.51 -4.02
N ASP A 34 -33.77 10.81 -3.97
CA ASP A 34 -34.36 11.65 -2.95
C ASP A 34 -34.58 10.90 -1.61
N ILE A 35 -34.36 9.59 -1.54
CA ILE A 35 -34.64 8.73 -0.39
C ILE A 35 -33.45 7.82 -0.01
N ASN A 36 -32.29 8.42 0.28
CA ASN A 36 -31.13 7.66 0.82
C ASN A 36 -31.34 7.18 2.27
N GLN A 37 -32.34 7.70 2.98
CA GLN A 37 -32.62 7.36 4.38
C GLN A 37 -34.09 7.58 4.75
N GLN A 38 -34.62 6.74 5.64
CA GLN A 38 -35.95 6.89 6.26
C GLN A 38 -35.91 6.52 7.73
N ASN A 39 -36.38 7.42 8.61
CA ASN A 39 -36.41 7.24 10.07
C ASN A 39 -35.06 6.95 10.74
N ARG A 40 -33.94 7.14 10.03
CA ARG A 40 -32.59 7.11 10.60
C ARG A 40 -32.42 8.32 11.54
N GLU A 41 -31.72 8.15 12.65
CA GLU A 41 -31.35 9.26 13.51
C GLU A 41 -30.38 10.21 12.77
N PRO A 42 -30.44 11.54 13.03
CA PRO A 42 -29.51 12.49 12.43
C PRO A 42 -28.04 12.12 12.62
N ARG A 43 -27.18 12.45 11.64
CA ARG A 43 -25.72 12.27 11.77
C ARG A 43 -25.21 13.20 12.88
N ARG A 44 -24.32 12.69 13.73
CA ARG A 44 -23.77 13.35 14.93
C ARG A 44 -22.33 12.85 15.15
N ALA A 45 -21.57 13.54 15.99
CA ALA A 45 -20.25 13.06 16.39
C ALA A 45 -20.32 11.64 16.96
N VAL A 46 -19.32 10.82 16.65
CA VAL A 46 -19.23 9.45 17.17
C VAL A 46 -18.84 9.50 18.65
N PHE A 47 -19.70 8.96 19.50
CA PHE A 47 -19.44 8.77 20.92
C PHE A 47 -20.38 7.72 21.52
N PHE A 48 -19.95 7.14 22.64
CA PHE A 48 -20.76 6.28 23.49
C PHE A 48 -20.99 6.91 24.87
N ALA A 49 -22.17 6.70 25.42
CA ALA A 49 -22.63 7.30 26.66
C ALA A 49 -22.76 6.24 27.76
N TYR A 50 -22.12 6.49 28.90
CA TYR A 50 -22.05 5.57 30.03
C TYR A 50 -22.97 6.02 31.17
N GLU A 51 -23.41 5.07 31.97
CA GLU A 51 -24.27 5.30 33.13
C GLU A 51 -23.57 5.96 34.33
N SER A 52 -22.23 6.00 34.34
CA SER A 52 -21.44 6.55 35.45
C SER A 52 -20.02 6.91 35.02
N MET A 53 -19.34 7.70 35.86
CA MET A 53 -17.94 8.09 35.65
C MET A 53 -17.00 6.88 35.65
N ASP A 54 -17.13 5.99 36.64
CA ASP A 54 -16.29 4.79 36.78
C ASP A 54 -16.30 3.92 35.52
N LYS A 55 -17.45 3.82 34.85
CA LYS A 55 -17.58 3.10 33.59
C LYS A 55 -17.04 3.90 32.40
N ALA A 56 -17.26 5.21 32.35
CA ALA A 56 -16.77 6.07 31.28
C ALA A 56 -15.23 6.11 31.20
N GLN A 57 -14.54 5.95 32.34
CA GLN A 57 -13.08 5.98 32.40
C GLN A 57 -12.40 4.89 31.58
N SER A 58 -13.07 3.77 31.28
CA SER A 58 -12.48 2.70 30.46
C SER A 58 -12.48 2.99 28.96
N PHE A 59 -13.30 3.94 28.47
CA PHE A 59 -13.56 4.16 27.03
C PHE A 59 -14.10 2.93 26.25
N ASP A 60 -14.20 1.76 26.88
CA ASP A 60 -14.80 0.56 26.33
C ASP A 60 -16.30 0.44 26.62
N LYS A 61 -17.12 0.58 25.58
CA LYS A 61 -18.59 0.50 25.64
C LYS A 61 -19.10 -0.82 26.18
N LYS A 62 -18.34 -1.92 26.02
CA LYS A 62 -18.71 -3.26 26.50
C LYS A 62 -18.84 -3.31 28.03
N ASN A 63 -18.23 -2.36 28.75
CA ASN A 63 -18.32 -2.27 30.20
C ASN A 63 -19.61 -1.60 30.71
N SER A 64 -20.42 -1.01 29.82
CA SER A 64 -21.65 -0.29 30.17
C SER A 64 -22.85 -1.23 30.26
N ALA A 65 -23.68 -1.06 31.29
CA ALA A 65 -24.99 -1.71 31.38
C ALA A 65 -26.01 -1.21 30.31
N ASN A 66 -25.66 -0.16 29.56
CA ASN A 66 -26.44 0.38 28.46
C ASN A 66 -25.98 -0.12 27.09
N TYR A 67 -25.02 -1.05 27.02
CA TYR A 67 -24.57 -1.69 25.78
C TYR A 67 -25.07 -3.13 25.71
N LEU A 68 -25.47 -3.57 24.52
CA LEU A 68 -25.76 -4.98 24.23
C LEU A 68 -25.26 -5.30 22.83
N SER A 69 -24.25 -6.16 22.71
CA SER A 69 -23.78 -6.62 21.39
C SER A 69 -24.89 -7.36 20.65
N MET A 70 -24.98 -7.08 19.35
CA MET A 70 -25.84 -7.77 18.40
C MET A 70 -25.01 -8.47 17.32
N GLU A 71 -23.72 -8.67 17.59
CA GLU A 71 -22.79 -9.46 16.77
C GLU A 71 -22.88 -10.95 17.12
N GLY A 72 -22.38 -11.80 16.23
CA GLY A 72 -22.47 -13.26 16.30
C GLY A 72 -23.41 -13.82 15.24
N MET A 73 -23.95 -15.02 15.49
CA MET A 73 -24.75 -15.73 14.47
C MET A 73 -26.19 -15.21 14.39
N TRP A 74 -26.66 -14.96 13.17
CA TRP A 74 -28.04 -14.60 12.83
C TRP A 74 -28.64 -15.65 11.90
N LYS A 75 -29.95 -15.88 11.99
CA LYS A 75 -30.66 -16.67 10.97
C LYS A 75 -30.63 -15.89 9.66
N PHE A 76 -30.28 -16.56 8.57
CA PHE A 76 -29.98 -15.94 7.30
C PHE A 76 -30.55 -16.70 6.11
N ASN A 77 -31.08 -15.94 5.16
CA ASN A 77 -31.51 -16.43 3.86
C ASN A 77 -30.91 -15.54 2.76
N PHE A 78 -30.24 -16.19 1.80
CA PHE A 78 -29.69 -15.57 0.62
C PHE A 78 -30.52 -15.92 -0.61
N VAL A 79 -30.78 -14.93 -1.46
CA VAL A 79 -31.29 -15.11 -2.81
C VAL A 79 -30.46 -14.32 -3.80
N LYS A 80 -30.31 -14.87 -5.01
CA LYS A 80 -29.56 -14.24 -6.09
C LYS A 80 -30.30 -13.05 -6.73
N ASP A 81 -31.62 -13.18 -6.89
CA ASP A 81 -32.49 -12.14 -7.43
C ASP A 81 -33.35 -11.56 -6.31
N TYR A 82 -33.42 -10.23 -6.20
CA TYR A 82 -34.15 -9.53 -5.14
C TYR A 82 -35.63 -9.94 -5.06
N ASN A 83 -36.26 -10.15 -6.22
CA ASN A 83 -37.67 -10.52 -6.29
C ASN A 83 -37.98 -11.95 -5.78
N LYS A 84 -36.95 -12.78 -5.50
CA LYS A 84 -37.10 -14.13 -4.92
C LYS A 84 -37.00 -14.15 -3.40
N ARG A 85 -36.71 -13.01 -2.76
CA ARG A 85 -36.53 -12.95 -1.31
C ARG A 85 -37.84 -13.32 -0.57
N PRO A 86 -37.76 -13.87 0.64
CA PRO A 86 -38.95 -14.20 1.43
C PRO A 86 -39.71 -12.92 1.85
N ALA A 87 -40.77 -12.56 1.14
CA ALA A 87 -41.43 -11.25 1.26
C ALA A 87 -41.89 -10.87 2.68
N ASN A 88 -42.36 -11.84 3.47
CA ASN A 88 -42.88 -11.62 4.84
C ASN A 88 -41.92 -12.09 5.94
N PHE A 89 -40.62 -12.23 5.64
CA PHE A 89 -39.65 -12.75 6.60
C PHE A 89 -39.48 -11.91 7.86
N PHE A 90 -39.97 -10.67 7.93
CA PHE A 90 -39.90 -9.84 9.14
C PHE A 90 -40.97 -10.19 10.18
N ALA A 91 -42.00 -10.97 9.81
CA ALA A 91 -43.12 -11.29 10.68
C ALA A 91 -42.69 -12.10 11.91
N ALA A 92 -43.24 -11.78 13.09
CA ALA A 92 -42.82 -12.38 14.36
C ALA A 92 -43.06 -13.91 14.44
N ASN A 93 -44.04 -14.42 13.70
CA ASN A 93 -44.41 -15.84 13.61
C ASN A 93 -43.91 -16.53 12.34
N TYR A 94 -43.05 -15.88 11.54
CA TYR A 94 -42.41 -16.51 10.40
C TYR A 94 -41.49 -17.66 10.88
N ASP A 95 -41.58 -18.81 10.22
CA ASP A 95 -40.75 -19.98 10.51
C ASP A 95 -39.41 -19.89 9.77
N ASP A 96 -38.34 -19.63 10.51
CA ASP A 96 -36.96 -19.57 10.03
C ASP A 96 -36.14 -20.80 10.46
N SER A 97 -36.78 -21.90 10.89
CA SER A 97 -36.07 -23.08 11.39
C SER A 97 -35.13 -23.72 10.35
N ASN A 98 -35.48 -23.58 9.07
CA ASN A 98 -34.71 -24.10 7.94
C ASN A 98 -33.65 -23.11 7.42
N TRP A 99 -33.54 -21.92 8.03
CA TRP A 99 -32.53 -20.93 7.64
C TRP A 99 -31.17 -21.29 8.23
N LYS A 100 -30.12 -20.91 7.52
CA LYS A 100 -28.73 -21.10 7.95
C LYS A 100 -28.36 -20.05 8.99
N ASP A 101 -27.35 -20.33 9.79
CA ASP A 101 -26.73 -19.35 10.66
C ASP A 101 -25.60 -18.63 9.90
N PHE A 102 -25.52 -17.31 10.04
CA PHE A 102 -24.56 -16.44 9.34
C PHE A 102 -23.92 -15.44 10.32
N PRO A 103 -22.60 -15.19 10.23
CA PRO A 103 -21.92 -14.25 11.13
C PRO A 103 -22.29 -12.80 10.82
N VAL A 104 -22.52 -12.00 11.86
CA VAL A 104 -22.67 -10.55 11.76
C VAL A 104 -21.68 -9.92 12.76
N PRO A 105 -20.73 -9.06 12.33
CA PRO A 105 -20.45 -8.70 10.93
C PRO A 105 -20.00 -9.90 10.08
N GLY A 106 -20.19 -9.79 8.76
CA GLY A 106 -19.89 -10.81 7.77
C GLY A 106 -20.32 -10.36 6.36
N LEU A 107 -19.50 -10.70 5.36
CA LEU A 107 -19.73 -10.43 3.94
C LEU A 107 -20.16 -11.71 3.21
N PHE A 108 -21.10 -11.59 2.27
CA PHE A 108 -21.72 -12.73 1.57
C PHE A 108 -20.69 -13.58 0.86
N GLU A 109 -19.85 -12.93 0.05
CA GLU A 109 -18.92 -13.56 -0.87
C GLU A 109 -17.84 -14.34 -0.12
N LEU A 110 -17.34 -13.80 1.00
CA LEU A 110 -16.37 -14.47 1.88
C LEU A 110 -16.97 -15.57 2.75
N ASN A 111 -18.30 -15.69 2.79
CA ASN A 111 -19.02 -16.71 3.55
C ASN A 111 -19.76 -17.70 2.62
N GLY A 112 -19.35 -17.79 1.35
CA GLY A 112 -19.82 -18.78 0.39
C GLY A 112 -21.13 -18.43 -0.34
N TYR A 113 -21.48 -17.15 -0.43
CA TYR A 113 -22.67 -16.68 -1.15
C TYR A 113 -22.34 -15.62 -2.19
N GLY A 114 -22.73 -15.85 -3.43
CA GLY A 114 -22.43 -14.93 -4.53
C GLY A 114 -20.97 -14.99 -4.97
N ASP A 115 -20.59 -14.07 -5.85
CA ASP A 115 -19.26 -13.98 -6.44
C ASP A 115 -18.61 -12.64 -6.06
N ALA A 116 -17.39 -12.69 -5.50
CA ALA A 116 -16.58 -11.50 -5.31
C ALA A 116 -16.26 -10.87 -6.67
N THR A 117 -16.28 -9.54 -6.76
CA THR A 117 -16.06 -8.84 -8.03
C THR A 117 -15.17 -7.64 -7.76
N TYR A 118 -14.07 -7.54 -8.48
CA TYR A 118 -13.18 -6.37 -8.44
C TYR A 118 -13.32 -5.61 -9.74
N LYS A 119 -13.37 -4.28 -9.67
CA LYS A 119 -13.40 -3.39 -10.81
C LYS A 119 -12.83 -2.04 -10.41
N ASN A 120 -11.97 -1.49 -11.26
CA ASN A 120 -11.44 -0.13 -11.18
C ASN A 120 -12.45 0.85 -11.79
N ILE A 121 -12.39 1.06 -13.11
CA ILE A 121 -13.26 2.03 -13.81
C ILE A 121 -14.45 1.31 -14.42
N GLY A 122 -15.64 1.79 -14.08
CA GLY A 122 -16.89 1.24 -14.55
C GLY A 122 -17.54 0.41 -13.46
N TYR A 123 -18.86 0.33 -13.51
CA TYR A 123 -19.60 -0.33 -12.45
C TYR A 123 -19.44 -1.85 -12.51
N ALA A 124 -19.31 -2.50 -11.35
CA ALA A 124 -19.17 -3.96 -11.26
C ALA A 124 -20.38 -4.77 -11.83
N TRP A 125 -21.47 -4.10 -12.19
CA TRP A 125 -22.59 -4.68 -12.93
C TRP A 125 -22.49 -4.50 -14.45
N GLU A 126 -21.36 -4.05 -15.01
CA GLU A 126 -21.17 -3.81 -16.45
C GLU A 126 -21.49 -5.03 -17.32
N THR A 127 -21.30 -6.25 -16.79
CA THR A 127 -21.64 -7.50 -17.49
C THR A 127 -23.12 -7.89 -17.35
N GLN A 128 -23.92 -7.10 -16.63
CA GLN A 128 -25.32 -7.39 -16.29
C GLN A 128 -26.29 -6.39 -16.91
N PHE A 129 -26.03 -5.08 -16.83
CA PHE A 129 -26.88 -4.02 -17.39
C PHE A 129 -26.13 -2.70 -17.58
N ASP A 130 -26.64 -1.83 -18.46
CA ASP A 130 -26.03 -0.53 -18.73
C ASP A 130 -26.25 0.48 -17.57
N PRO A 131 -25.24 1.29 -17.22
CA PRO A 131 -25.41 2.37 -16.24
C PRO A 131 -26.44 3.42 -16.70
N ASN A 132 -27.57 3.52 -16.00
CA ASN A 132 -28.62 4.51 -16.25
C ASN A 132 -29.22 5.02 -14.92
N PRO A 133 -28.53 5.90 -14.17
CA PRO A 133 -28.98 6.35 -12.86
C PRO A 133 -30.41 6.92 -12.88
N PRO A 134 -31.28 6.61 -11.90
CA PRO A 134 -31.02 5.81 -10.69
C PRO A 134 -31.40 4.33 -10.83
N TYR A 135 -31.54 3.80 -12.06
CA TYR A 135 -32.00 2.43 -12.29
C TYR A 135 -31.00 1.38 -11.81
N ILE A 136 -31.50 0.35 -11.11
CA ILE A 136 -30.75 -0.84 -10.70
C ILE A 136 -31.56 -2.09 -11.06
N SER A 137 -30.90 -3.15 -11.50
CA SER A 137 -31.58 -4.42 -11.81
C SER A 137 -32.01 -5.15 -10.53
N GLU A 138 -33.17 -5.82 -10.55
CA GLU A 138 -33.56 -6.79 -9.51
C GLU A 138 -32.89 -8.16 -9.71
N ILE A 139 -32.46 -8.46 -10.94
CA ILE A 139 -31.81 -9.72 -11.33
C ILE A 139 -30.33 -9.65 -10.94
N ASN A 140 -29.78 -10.72 -10.36
CA ASN A 140 -28.42 -10.79 -9.83
C ASN A 140 -28.09 -9.74 -8.76
N ASN A 141 -29.11 -9.08 -8.20
CA ASN A 141 -28.96 -8.18 -7.07
C ASN A 141 -29.08 -8.98 -5.77
N TYR A 142 -27.95 -9.56 -5.35
CA TYR A 142 -27.89 -10.45 -4.19
C TYR A 142 -28.57 -9.83 -2.99
N THR A 143 -29.48 -10.59 -2.37
CA THR A 143 -30.27 -10.09 -1.25
C THR A 143 -30.18 -11.04 -0.07
N GLY A 144 -29.73 -10.51 1.06
CA GLY A 144 -29.65 -11.21 2.33
C GLY A 144 -30.75 -10.76 3.27
N SER A 145 -31.50 -11.72 3.82
CA SER A 145 -32.52 -11.49 4.84
C SER A 145 -32.04 -12.09 6.16
N TYR A 146 -31.98 -11.28 7.22
CA TYR A 146 -31.44 -11.64 8.53
C TYR A 146 -32.51 -11.60 9.61
N ARG A 147 -32.47 -12.53 10.56
CA ARG A 147 -33.35 -12.57 11.73
C ARG A 147 -32.56 -12.94 12.98
N ARG A 148 -32.77 -12.21 14.07
CA ARG A 148 -32.25 -12.56 15.39
C ARG A 148 -33.19 -12.11 16.48
N THR A 149 -33.34 -12.97 17.48
CA THR A 149 -34.06 -12.63 18.70
C THR A 149 -33.10 -12.24 19.81
N PHE A 150 -33.52 -11.34 20.68
CA PHE A 150 -32.77 -10.96 21.88
C PHE A 150 -33.72 -10.72 23.04
N GLU A 151 -33.20 -10.80 24.27
CA GLU A 151 -33.93 -10.45 25.48
C GLU A 151 -33.64 -8.99 25.84
N LEU A 152 -34.69 -8.17 25.94
CA LEU A 152 -34.55 -6.76 26.32
C LEU A 152 -34.14 -6.66 27.82
N PRO A 153 -33.00 -6.03 28.15
CA PRO A 153 -32.59 -5.88 29.55
C PRO A 153 -33.65 -5.13 30.37
N LYS A 154 -34.04 -5.70 31.53
CA LYS A 154 -35.06 -5.09 32.40
C LYS A 154 -34.72 -3.65 32.83
N ALA A 155 -33.43 -3.37 33.02
CA ALA A 155 -32.90 -2.05 33.39
C ALA A 155 -33.05 -0.98 32.29
N TRP A 156 -33.48 -1.35 31.08
CA TRP A 156 -33.72 -0.42 29.98
C TRP A 156 -35.17 0.09 29.94
N LYS A 157 -36.03 -0.37 30.85
CA LYS A 157 -37.41 0.14 30.97
C LYS A 157 -37.42 1.66 31.13
N GLY A 158 -38.13 2.36 30.25
CA GLY A 158 -38.27 3.82 30.27
C GLY A 158 -37.11 4.60 29.61
N LYS A 159 -36.08 3.91 29.12
CA LYS A 159 -35.01 4.50 28.29
C LYS A 159 -35.41 4.54 26.81
N ASP A 160 -34.73 5.37 26.04
CA ASP A 160 -34.70 5.23 24.58
C ASP A 160 -33.68 4.16 24.20
N VAL A 161 -34.04 3.25 23.32
CA VAL A 161 -33.20 2.16 22.82
C VAL A 161 -32.95 2.35 21.34
N TYR A 162 -31.69 2.27 20.94
CA TYR A 162 -31.23 2.49 19.59
C TYR A 162 -30.55 1.24 19.06
N PHE A 163 -30.76 0.94 17.78
CA PHE A 163 -30.05 -0.09 17.05
C PHE A 163 -29.02 0.56 16.13
N HIS A 164 -27.78 0.12 16.25
CA HIS A 164 -26.62 0.63 15.53
C HIS A 164 -26.08 -0.46 14.59
N VAL A 165 -25.91 -0.11 13.32
CA VAL A 165 -25.21 -0.92 12.32
C VAL A 165 -24.10 -0.05 11.73
N GLY A 166 -22.84 -0.41 11.99
CA GLY A 166 -21.69 0.43 11.65
C GLY A 166 -21.41 0.55 10.14
N SER A 167 -21.78 -0.47 9.37
CA SER A 167 -21.67 -0.50 7.91
C SER A 167 -22.62 -1.57 7.35
N ALA A 168 -23.40 -1.21 6.32
CA ALA A 168 -24.21 -2.13 5.54
C ALA A 168 -24.00 -1.85 4.05
N THR A 169 -23.42 -2.79 3.33
CA THR A 169 -23.09 -2.64 1.91
C THR A 169 -24.12 -3.37 1.04
N SER A 170 -24.89 -2.70 0.18
CA SER A 170 -24.93 -1.24 -0.07
C SER A 170 -26.03 -0.49 0.66
N ASN A 171 -27.01 -1.20 1.24
CA ASN A 171 -28.16 -0.60 1.95
C ASN A 171 -28.66 -1.46 3.11
N LEU A 172 -29.56 -0.88 3.91
CA LEU A 172 -30.17 -1.52 5.07
C LEU A 172 -31.65 -1.18 5.18
N THR A 173 -32.50 -2.20 5.23
CA THR A 173 -33.90 -2.07 5.65
C THR A 173 -34.13 -2.79 6.98
N LEU A 174 -34.80 -2.14 7.94
CA LEU A 174 -34.96 -2.64 9.30
C LEU A 174 -36.42 -2.83 9.73
N TRP A 175 -36.69 -3.95 10.41
CA TRP A 175 -37.93 -4.24 11.11
C TRP A 175 -37.69 -4.72 12.53
N VAL A 176 -38.60 -4.38 13.44
CA VAL A 176 -38.61 -4.84 14.83
C VAL A 176 -40.00 -5.38 15.17
N ASN A 177 -40.06 -6.62 15.65
CA ASN A 177 -41.30 -7.31 15.99
C ASN A 177 -42.37 -7.24 14.87
N GLY A 178 -41.94 -7.43 13.61
CA GLY A 178 -42.82 -7.39 12.43
C GLY A 178 -43.21 -6.00 11.94
N LYS A 179 -42.74 -4.93 12.56
CA LYS A 179 -43.05 -3.54 12.17
C LYS A 179 -41.86 -2.88 11.51
N TYR A 180 -42.13 -2.16 10.42
CA TYR A 180 -41.12 -1.38 9.70
C TYR A 180 -40.56 -0.25 10.57
N VAL A 181 -39.22 -0.15 10.61
CA VAL A 181 -38.49 0.88 11.35
C VAL A 181 -37.94 1.92 10.39
N GLY A 182 -37.12 1.54 9.42
CA GLY A 182 -36.41 2.51 8.58
C GLY A 182 -35.58 1.90 7.45
N TYR A 183 -34.93 2.78 6.70
CA TYR A 183 -34.06 2.51 5.55
C TYR A 183 -32.80 3.40 5.61
N SER A 184 -31.66 2.91 5.11
CA SER A 184 -30.42 3.69 4.97
C SER A 184 -29.56 3.17 3.81
N GLU A 185 -28.95 4.09 3.10
CA GLU A 185 -27.82 3.91 2.19
C GLU A 185 -26.55 4.53 2.79
N ASP A 186 -25.48 4.64 1.99
CA ASP A 186 -24.11 5.03 2.36
C ASP A 186 -23.41 3.92 3.16
N SER A 187 -22.70 3.04 2.44
CA SER A 187 -22.20 1.78 3.00
C SER A 187 -21.08 1.93 4.04
N LYS A 188 -20.53 3.13 4.19
CA LYS A 188 -19.31 3.41 4.97
C LYS A 188 -19.57 4.28 6.20
N VAL A 189 -20.82 4.57 6.52
CA VAL A 189 -21.22 5.33 7.71
C VAL A 189 -22.34 4.59 8.47
N ALA A 190 -22.37 4.74 9.79
CA ALA A 190 -23.31 4.01 10.62
C ALA A 190 -24.78 4.43 10.40
N ALA A 191 -25.67 3.43 10.36
CA ALA A 191 -27.10 3.60 10.40
C ALA A 191 -27.62 3.37 11.82
N GLU A 192 -28.20 4.41 12.44
CA GLU A 192 -28.79 4.34 13.78
C GLU A 192 -30.30 4.58 13.73
N PHE A 193 -31.07 3.76 14.44
CA PHE A 193 -32.53 3.88 14.53
C PHE A 193 -33.00 3.83 15.98
N ASN A 194 -33.85 4.77 16.40
CA ASN A 194 -34.56 4.64 17.68
C ASN A 194 -35.69 3.60 17.55
N ILE A 195 -35.50 2.45 18.20
CA ILE A 195 -36.42 1.31 18.12
C ILE A 195 -37.39 1.23 19.31
N SER A 196 -37.35 2.17 20.24
CA SER A 196 -38.07 2.12 21.52
C SER A 196 -39.56 1.81 21.39
N LYS A 197 -40.24 2.45 20.41
CA LYS A 197 -41.69 2.29 20.20
C LYS A 197 -42.11 0.93 19.62
N TYR A 198 -41.14 0.11 19.20
CA TYR A 198 -41.36 -1.21 18.60
C TYR A 198 -41.08 -2.35 19.57
N LEU A 199 -40.44 -2.08 20.71
CA LEU A 199 -40.01 -3.07 21.67
C LEU A 199 -41.13 -3.49 22.64
N LYS A 200 -41.01 -4.72 23.15
CA LYS A 200 -41.83 -5.25 24.25
C LYS A 200 -40.92 -5.82 25.36
N PRO A 201 -41.40 -5.95 26.61
CA PRO A 201 -40.63 -6.63 27.65
C PRO A 201 -40.29 -8.09 27.26
N GLY A 202 -39.09 -8.55 27.63
CA GLY A 202 -38.61 -9.90 27.31
C GLY A 202 -38.12 -10.05 25.87
N LYS A 203 -38.49 -11.17 25.23
CA LYS A 203 -38.02 -11.55 23.89
C LYS A 203 -38.53 -10.60 22.79
N ASN A 204 -37.61 -10.08 21.99
CA ASN A 204 -37.87 -9.26 20.81
C ASN A 204 -37.21 -9.88 19.57
N LEU A 205 -37.73 -9.55 18.39
CA LEU A 205 -37.17 -9.93 17.09
C LEU A 205 -36.68 -8.68 16.35
N ILE A 206 -35.45 -8.73 15.86
CA ILE A 206 -34.93 -7.83 14.83
C ILE A 206 -34.83 -8.60 13.52
N ALA A 207 -35.28 -7.98 12.44
CA ALA A 207 -35.11 -8.48 11.09
C ALA A 207 -34.50 -7.38 10.21
N MET A 208 -33.52 -7.74 9.38
CA MET A 208 -32.82 -6.81 8.48
C MET A 208 -32.80 -7.36 7.06
N GLN A 209 -32.76 -6.48 6.07
CA GLN A 209 -32.53 -6.83 4.67
C GLN A 209 -31.44 -5.93 4.10
N VAL A 210 -30.49 -6.56 3.40
CA VAL A 210 -29.37 -5.92 2.70
C VAL A 210 -29.38 -6.40 1.26
N MET A 211 -29.20 -5.48 0.31
CA MET A 211 -29.07 -5.79 -1.12
C MET A 211 -27.69 -5.36 -1.63
N ARG A 212 -27.21 -6.05 -2.67
CA ARG A 212 -25.92 -5.76 -3.31
C ARG A 212 -25.91 -4.37 -3.92
N TRP A 213 -26.94 -4.04 -4.70
CA TRP A 213 -27.05 -2.78 -5.43
C TRP A 213 -28.29 -1.97 -5.00
N CYS A 214 -28.10 -0.65 -4.88
CA CYS A 214 -29.13 0.40 -4.79
C CYS A 214 -28.67 1.61 -5.61
N ASP A 215 -29.51 2.64 -5.76
CA ASP A 215 -29.11 3.86 -6.48
C ASP A 215 -27.91 4.56 -5.83
N GLY A 216 -27.74 4.46 -4.51
CA GLY A 216 -26.53 4.86 -3.81
C GLY A 216 -25.24 4.22 -4.34
N SER A 217 -25.29 3.04 -4.98
CA SER A 217 -24.12 2.37 -5.57
C SER A 217 -23.51 3.12 -6.75
N TYR A 218 -24.23 4.05 -7.38
CA TYR A 218 -23.67 4.98 -8.39
C TYR A 218 -22.63 5.95 -7.82
N PHE A 219 -22.55 6.06 -6.49
CA PHE A 219 -21.62 6.92 -5.75
C PHE A 219 -20.59 6.13 -4.95
N GLU A 220 -20.51 4.81 -5.17
CA GLU A 220 -19.58 3.89 -4.49
C GLU A 220 -18.79 3.10 -5.53
N ASP A 221 -18.26 3.82 -6.52
CA ASP A 221 -17.49 3.28 -7.64
C ASP A 221 -15.97 3.31 -7.45
N GLN A 222 -15.52 3.07 -6.21
CA GLN A 222 -14.09 3.01 -5.89
C GLN A 222 -13.36 1.87 -6.62
N ASP A 223 -12.06 2.05 -6.84
CA ASP A 223 -11.13 1.02 -7.29
C ASP A 223 -10.86 -0.04 -6.20
N PHE A 224 -11.84 -0.91 -5.96
CA PHE A 224 -11.77 -1.94 -4.93
C PHE A 224 -12.73 -3.12 -5.20
N TRP A 225 -12.59 -4.18 -4.40
CA TRP A 225 -13.57 -5.27 -4.38
C TRP A 225 -14.97 -4.76 -4.07
N ARG A 226 -16.01 -5.37 -4.64
CA ARG A 226 -17.42 -5.09 -4.39
C ARG A 226 -18.08 -6.25 -3.64
N PHE A 227 -18.09 -6.15 -2.32
CA PHE A 227 -18.73 -7.11 -1.42
C PHE A 227 -20.12 -6.66 -0.97
N THR A 228 -20.89 -7.60 -0.43
CA THR A 228 -22.23 -7.36 0.11
C THR A 228 -22.33 -7.83 1.56
N GLY A 229 -23.01 -7.08 2.43
CA GLY A 229 -23.27 -7.53 3.81
C GLY A 229 -22.99 -6.47 4.87
N ILE A 230 -22.65 -6.91 6.08
CA ILE A 230 -22.42 -6.03 7.24
C ILE A 230 -20.96 -6.08 7.62
N ALA A 231 -20.21 -4.98 7.48
CA ALA A 231 -18.76 -4.99 7.63
C ALA A 231 -18.25 -4.55 9.02
N ARG A 232 -19.05 -3.80 9.78
CA ARG A 232 -18.64 -3.17 11.04
C ARG A 232 -19.58 -3.52 12.19
N GLU A 233 -19.28 -3.00 13.37
CA GLU A 233 -19.95 -3.37 14.61
C GLU A 233 -21.48 -3.22 14.58
N VAL A 234 -22.17 -4.16 15.23
CA VAL A 234 -23.64 -4.14 15.38
C VAL A 234 -24.03 -4.28 16.84
N TYR A 235 -24.77 -3.32 17.37
CA TYR A 235 -25.18 -3.35 18.78
C TYR A 235 -26.44 -2.55 19.06
N LEU A 236 -27.02 -2.82 20.22
CA LEU A 236 -28.06 -2.00 20.84
C LEU A 236 -27.45 -1.13 21.93
N TYR A 237 -27.96 0.09 22.07
CA TYR A 237 -27.64 0.91 23.23
C TYR A 237 -28.86 1.65 23.79
N ALA A 238 -28.84 1.90 25.10
CA ALA A 238 -29.93 2.58 25.80
C ALA A 238 -29.50 3.93 26.38
N ARG A 239 -30.36 4.94 26.24
CA ARG A 239 -30.13 6.31 26.71
C ARG A 239 -31.29 6.78 27.60
N PRO A 240 -31.06 7.59 28.64
CA PRO A 240 -32.15 8.29 29.33
C PRO A 240 -32.96 9.15 28.37
N LYS A 241 -34.21 9.51 28.71
CA LYS A 241 -35.06 10.37 27.85
C LYS A 241 -34.45 11.75 27.58
N VAL A 242 -33.77 12.31 28.58
CA VAL A 242 -32.96 13.52 28.45
C VAL A 242 -31.50 13.11 28.30
N HIS A 243 -30.89 13.36 27.15
CA HIS A 243 -29.52 12.93 26.83
C HIS A 243 -28.85 13.88 25.84
N ALA A 244 -27.53 13.75 25.65
CA ALA A 244 -26.80 14.49 24.63
C ALA A 244 -27.11 13.93 23.22
N ALA A 245 -27.67 14.78 22.37
CA ALA A 245 -27.97 14.49 20.96
C ALA A 245 -26.72 14.59 20.08
N ASP A 246 -25.84 15.55 20.36
CA ASP A 246 -24.60 15.78 19.62
C ASP A 246 -23.59 16.55 20.48
N ILE A 247 -22.30 16.41 20.17
CA ILE A 247 -21.20 17.05 20.90
C ILE A 247 -20.21 17.62 19.89
N ARG A 248 -19.94 18.92 20.01
CA ARG A 248 -18.88 19.61 19.28
C ARG A 248 -17.80 20.08 20.24
N LEU A 249 -16.57 19.69 19.97
CA LEU A 249 -15.37 20.08 20.70
C LEU A 249 -14.40 20.73 19.71
N ASP A 250 -14.04 21.98 19.96
CA ASP A 250 -13.06 22.74 19.18
C ASP A 250 -11.89 23.10 20.09
N ALA A 251 -10.78 22.38 19.93
CA ALA A 251 -9.59 22.45 20.78
C ALA A 251 -8.45 23.15 20.03
N GLY A 252 -8.51 24.47 19.95
CA GLY A 252 -7.49 25.30 19.31
C GLY A 252 -6.40 25.78 20.27
N LEU A 253 -5.40 26.46 19.71
CA LEU A 253 -4.32 27.13 20.43
C LEU A 253 -4.37 28.64 20.19
N GLU A 254 -3.98 29.41 21.21
CA GLU A 254 -3.82 30.87 21.16
C GLU A 254 -2.44 31.29 21.70
N ASN A 255 -2.16 32.59 21.71
CA ASN A 255 -0.92 33.18 22.27
C ASN A 255 0.36 32.56 21.68
N ASN A 256 0.46 32.55 20.35
CA ASN A 256 1.54 31.89 19.59
C ASN A 256 1.61 30.38 19.83
N TYR A 257 0.45 29.71 19.75
CA TYR A 257 0.29 28.26 19.87
C TYR A 257 0.71 27.67 21.23
N LYS A 258 0.70 28.47 22.30
CA LYS A 258 1.15 28.05 23.65
C LYS A 258 0.00 27.67 24.58
N ASP A 259 -1.11 28.38 24.50
CA ASP A 259 -2.25 28.18 25.40
C ASP A 259 -3.38 27.49 24.66
N GLY A 260 -4.02 26.51 25.28
CA GLY A 260 -5.15 25.78 24.71
C GLY A 260 -6.49 26.44 25.03
N VAL A 261 -7.39 26.45 24.06
CA VAL A 261 -8.79 26.88 24.24
C VAL A 261 -9.70 25.78 23.72
N LEU A 262 -10.45 25.15 24.63
CA LEU A 262 -11.46 24.15 24.30
C LEU A 262 -12.83 24.81 24.33
N ASN A 263 -13.37 25.13 23.15
CA ASN A 263 -14.75 25.53 22.99
C ASN A 263 -15.63 24.29 22.87
N TYR A 264 -16.77 24.28 23.55
CA TYR A 264 -17.67 23.14 23.55
C TYR A 264 -19.11 23.54 23.33
N GLN A 265 -19.85 22.67 22.64
CA GLN A 265 -21.30 22.78 22.46
C GLN A 265 -21.93 21.38 22.52
N ILE A 266 -22.90 21.21 23.41
CA ILE A 266 -23.63 19.97 23.65
C ILE A 266 -25.09 20.22 23.30
N SER A 267 -25.57 19.55 22.26
CA SER A 267 -26.99 19.57 21.89
C SER A 267 -27.75 18.57 22.76
N LEU A 268 -28.88 18.96 23.35
CA LEU A 268 -29.69 18.09 24.22
C LEU A 268 -30.97 17.64 23.52
N LYS A 269 -31.36 16.38 23.72
CA LYS A 269 -32.65 15.80 23.29
C LYS A 269 -33.53 15.51 24.51
N GLY A 270 -34.84 15.68 24.37
CA GLY A 270 -35.84 15.30 25.36
C GLY A 270 -36.02 16.24 26.56
N GLY A 271 -35.26 17.34 26.65
CA GLY A 271 -35.43 18.36 27.70
C GLY A 271 -34.16 19.13 28.02
N LYS A 272 -34.22 20.01 29.02
CA LYS A 272 -33.05 20.69 29.59
C LYS A 272 -32.53 19.90 30.79
N THR A 273 -31.21 19.93 30.99
CA THR A 273 -30.54 19.28 32.12
C THR A 273 -29.22 19.98 32.43
N ASP A 274 -28.72 19.80 33.65
CA ASP A 274 -27.41 20.33 34.03
C ASP A 274 -26.29 19.54 33.33
N VAL A 275 -25.38 20.25 32.67
CA VAL A 275 -24.21 19.70 32.00
C VAL A 275 -22.95 20.19 32.72
N ALA A 276 -22.04 19.27 33.00
CA ALA A 276 -20.70 19.58 33.52
C ALA A 276 -19.65 18.92 32.63
N ILE A 277 -18.55 19.62 32.40
CA ILE A 277 -17.42 19.11 31.62
C ILE A 277 -16.21 19.12 32.51
N THR A 278 -15.57 17.95 32.63
CA THR A 278 -14.32 17.79 33.38
C THR A 278 -13.22 17.47 32.39
N LEU A 279 -12.22 18.34 32.29
CA LEU A 279 -11.04 18.11 31.48
C LEU A 279 -9.91 17.59 32.36
N CYS A 280 -9.37 16.43 32.01
CA CYS A 280 -8.25 15.79 32.67
C CYS A 280 -7.05 15.66 31.72
N ASP A 281 -5.85 15.60 32.30
CA ASP A 281 -4.65 15.23 31.56
C ASP A 281 -4.66 13.73 31.16
N LYS A 282 -3.62 13.29 30.44
CA LYS A 282 -3.52 11.90 29.96
C LYS A 282 -3.61 10.86 31.09
N ASP A 283 -3.13 11.21 32.28
CA ASP A 283 -3.04 10.36 33.47
C ASP A 283 -4.32 10.41 34.32
N GLY A 284 -5.31 11.21 33.91
CA GLY A 284 -6.62 11.32 34.55
C GLY A 284 -6.70 12.39 35.63
N LYS A 285 -5.66 13.20 35.85
CA LYS A 285 -5.69 14.30 36.79
C LYS A 285 -6.53 15.44 36.22
N GLN A 286 -7.52 15.89 36.99
CA GLN A 286 -8.37 17.02 36.62
C GLN A 286 -7.55 18.31 36.47
N ILE A 287 -7.70 18.96 35.32
CA ILE A 287 -7.08 20.23 34.96
C ILE A 287 -8.07 21.38 35.07
N ALA A 288 -9.30 21.18 34.60
CA ALA A 288 -10.32 22.21 34.60
C ALA A 288 -11.73 21.62 34.61
N THR A 289 -12.71 22.44 35.01
CA THR A 289 -14.14 22.10 34.94
C THR A 289 -14.93 23.29 34.42
N ALA A 290 -15.98 23.01 33.65
CA ALA A 290 -16.95 24.00 33.22
C ALA A 290 -18.38 23.45 33.34
N THR A 291 -19.36 24.35 33.34
CA THR A 291 -20.79 24.02 33.47
C THR A 291 -21.60 24.65 32.34
N GLY A 292 -22.74 24.05 32.02
CA GLY A 292 -23.62 24.48 30.94
C GLY A 292 -23.38 23.69 29.66
N ALA A 293 -24.36 23.74 28.76
CA ALA A 293 -24.32 23.02 27.49
C ALA A 293 -23.44 23.69 26.42
N GLN A 294 -22.92 24.89 26.69
CA GLN A 294 -21.99 25.60 25.81
C GLN A 294 -21.03 26.43 26.65
N GLY A 295 -19.79 26.62 26.19
CA GLY A 295 -18.79 27.40 26.91
C GLY A 295 -17.38 27.16 26.39
N SER A 296 -16.40 27.58 27.19
CA SER A 296 -14.98 27.49 26.85
C SER A 296 -14.13 27.17 28.09
N ILE A 297 -13.09 26.37 27.91
CA ILE A 297 -12.08 26.04 28.93
C ILE A 297 -10.72 26.50 28.39
N LYS A 298 -10.00 27.31 29.18
CA LYS A 298 -8.62 27.74 28.86
C LYS A 298 -7.60 26.90 29.64
N VAL A 299 -6.55 26.48 28.95
CA VAL A 299 -5.45 25.66 29.51
C VAL A 299 -4.12 26.35 29.19
N PRO A 300 -3.54 27.11 30.13
CA PRO A 300 -2.23 27.75 29.91
C PRO A 300 -1.12 26.72 29.70
N ASN A 301 -0.16 27.00 28.81
CA ASN A 301 0.97 26.13 28.50
C ASN A 301 0.55 24.69 28.18
N VAL A 302 -0.40 24.55 27.25
CA VAL A 302 -0.97 23.26 26.90
C VAL A 302 0.06 22.38 26.19
N LYS A 303 0.03 21.08 26.47
CA LYS A 303 0.68 20.08 25.62
C LYS A 303 -0.16 19.90 24.35
N ALA A 304 0.32 20.46 23.23
CA ALA A 304 -0.34 20.36 21.93
C ALA A 304 -0.26 18.95 21.34
N TRP A 305 -1.22 18.63 20.47
CA TRP A 305 -1.26 17.39 19.71
C TRP A 305 -0.60 17.58 18.33
N THR A 306 0.23 16.62 17.92
CA THR A 306 0.79 16.47 16.56
C THR A 306 1.01 14.97 16.27
N ALA A 307 1.33 14.60 15.03
CA ALA A 307 1.69 13.21 14.71
C ALA A 307 3.01 12.74 15.38
N GLU A 308 3.91 13.67 15.69
CA GLU A 308 5.18 13.41 16.37
C GLU A 308 5.02 13.31 17.90
N THR A 309 4.11 14.10 18.46
CA THR A 309 3.83 14.16 19.91
C THR A 309 2.30 14.14 20.15
N PRO A 310 1.64 12.97 20.06
CA PRO A 310 0.18 12.85 20.08
C PRO A 310 -0.41 12.95 21.50
N TYR A 311 -0.22 14.09 22.16
CA TYR A 311 -0.73 14.27 23.53
C TYR A 311 -2.26 14.44 23.53
N LEU A 312 -2.95 13.56 24.25
CA LEU A 312 -4.40 13.59 24.39
C LEU A 312 -4.83 13.84 25.84
N TYR A 313 -5.69 14.84 26.01
CA TYR A 313 -6.47 15.06 27.23
C TYR A 313 -7.73 14.21 27.19
N LYS A 314 -8.37 14.04 28.35
CA LYS A 314 -9.64 13.34 28.51
C LYS A 314 -10.71 14.33 28.96
N ALA A 315 -11.74 14.54 28.15
CA ALA A 315 -12.91 15.32 28.51
C ALA A 315 -14.07 14.39 28.89
N TYR A 316 -14.66 14.61 30.06
CA TYR A 316 -15.86 13.90 30.52
C TYR A 316 -17.04 14.86 30.54
N ILE A 317 -17.97 14.69 29.61
CA ILE A 317 -19.23 15.43 29.56
C ILE A 317 -20.26 14.67 30.40
N THR A 318 -20.65 15.24 31.55
CA THR A 318 -21.60 14.65 32.49
C THR A 318 -22.92 15.40 32.47
N LEU A 319 -24.01 14.70 32.12
CA LEU A 319 -25.37 15.19 32.29
C LEU A 319 -25.89 14.72 33.65
N LYS A 320 -26.51 15.61 34.41
CA LYS A 320 -27.01 15.33 35.75
C LYS A 320 -28.54 15.39 35.80
N ASN A 321 -29.14 14.49 36.56
CA ASN A 321 -30.54 14.50 36.97
C ASN A 321 -30.66 14.69 38.49
N LYS A 322 -31.88 14.58 39.05
CA LYS A 322 -32.14 14.74 40.49
C LYS A 322 -31.41 13.71 41.38
N GLN A 323 -30.91 12.62 40.80
CA GLN A 323 -30.23 11.53 41.49
C GLN A 323 -28.70 11.51 41.27
N GLY A 324 -28.13 12.47 40.53
CA GLY A 324 -26.70 12.52 40.20
C GLY A 324 -26.45 12.43 38.70
N ALA A 325 -25.36 11.79 38.27
CA ALA A 325 -25.07 11.60 36.85
C ALA A 325 -26.11 10.69 36.20
N SER A 326 -26.76 11.18 35.14
CA SER A 326 -27.63 10.36 34.28
C SER A 326 -26.89 9.77 33.09
N GLU A 327 -25.84 10.46 32.65
CA GLU A 327 -25.03 10.09 31.50
C GLU A 327 -23.64 10.73 31.61
N VAL A 328 -22.59 9.97 31.28
CA VAL A 328 -21.20 10.44 31.18
C VAL A 328 -20.63 10.04 29.83
N ILE A 329 -20.15 11.00 29.06
CA ILE A 329 -19.58 10.79 27.72
C ILE A 329 -18.10 11.16 27.75
N PRO A 330 -17.19 10.18 27.61
CA PRO A 330 -15.76 10.44 27.52
C PRO A 330 -15.38 10.81 26.06
N GLN A 331 -14.48 11.77 25.91
CA GLN A 331 -13.90 12.20 24.63
C GLN A 331 -12.39 12.41 24.80
N ARG A 332 -11.61 12.02 23.80
CA ARG A 332 -10.19 12.38 23.69
C ARG A 332 -10.09 13.78 23.07
N VAL A 333 -9.20 14.61 23.59
CA VAL A 333 -9.03 15.99 23.13
C VAL A 333 -7.55 16.26 22.86
N GLY A 334 -7.21 16.55 21.60
CA GLY A 334 -5.89 17.04 21.20
C GLY A 334 -5.97 18.52 20.82
N PHE A 335 -5.20 19.37 21.49
CA PHE A 335 -5.17 20.80 21.18
C PHE A 335 -4.25 21.07 19.99
N ARG A 336 -4.80 21.57 18.88
CA ARG A 336 -4.01 21.89 17.68
C ARG A 336 -4.72 22.90 16.77
N ASN A 337 -3.94 23.61 15.95
CA ASN A 337 -4.45 24.40 14.82
C ASN A 337 -3.98 23.79 13.51
N VAL A 338 -4.83 23.85 12.49
CA VAL A 338 -4.43 23.67 11.09
C VAL A 338 -4.80 24.92 10.33
N GLU A 339 -3.88 25.39 9.49
CA GLU A 339 -4.06 26.59 8.69
C GLU A 339 -3.27 26.49 7.39
N ILE A 340 -3.65 27.29 6.40
CA ILE A 340 -2.86 27.47 5.18
C ILE A 340 -2.28 28.88 5.20
N LYS A 341 -0.97 28.98 5.09
CA LYS A 341 -0.24 30.25 5.04
C LYS A 341 0.98 30.12 4.15
N ASN A 342 1.24 31.13 3.33
CA ASN A 342 2.36 31.16 2.38
C ASN A 342 2.42 29.94 1.45
N ALA A 343 1.26 29.49 0.93
CA ALA A 343 1.14 28.27 0.13
C ALA A 343 1.62 27.00 0.85
N GLN A 344 1.49 26.95 2.18
CA GLN A 344 1.82 25.76 2.98
C GLN A 344 0.70 25.42 3.96
N LEU A 345 0.39 24.13 4.06
CA LEU A 345 -0.38 23.53 5.13
C LEU A 345 0.46 23.49 6.40
N LEU A 346 -0.01 24.15 7.45
CA LEU A 346 0.68 24.24 8.74
C LEU A 346 -0.11 23.49 9.82
N VAL A 347 0.62 22.87 10.74
CA VAL A 347 0.10 22.38 12.03
C VAL A 347 0.81 23.18 13.12
N ASN A 348 0.05 23.80 14.02
CA ASN A 348 0.57 24.59 15.14
C ASN A 348 1.64 25.63 14.70
N GLY A 349 1.42 26.28 13.56
CA GLY A 349 2.31 27.30 13.00
C GLY A 349 3.58 26.76 12.31
N LYS A 350 3.73 25.45 12.15
CA LYS A 350 4.87 24.81 11.45
C LYS A 350 4.41 24.13 10.17
N PRO A 351 5.14 24.25 9.05
CA PRO A 351 4.85 23.47 7.86
C PRO A 351 5.09 21.99 8.16
N ILE A 352 4.29 21.12 7.56
CA ILE A 352 4.49 19.67 7.64
C ILE A 352 4.94 19.12 6.29
N LEU A 353 5.69 18.03 6.30
CA LEU A 353 5.84 17.17 5.13
C LEU A 353 4.87 16.01 5.29
N VAL A 354 3.94 15.86 4.36
CA VAL A 354 3.00 14.74 4.25
C VAL A 354 3.76 13.54 3.70
N LYS A 355 4.18 12.67 4.62
CA LYS A 355 4.78 11.35 4.37
C LYS A 355 3.64 10.34 4.41
N GLY A 356 2.79 10.38 3.38
CA GLY A 356 1.48 9.73 3.42
C GLY A 356 1.37 8.44 2.62
N ALA A 357 0.35 7.64 2.95
CA ALA A 357 -0.15 6.56 2.10
C ALA A 357 -1.70 6.58 2.04
N ASN A 358 -2.27 6.20 0.90
CA ASN A 358 -3.68 5.88 0.76
C ASN A 358 -3.92 4.50 1.39
N ARG A 359 -4.99 4.33 2.17
CA ARG A 359 -5.30 3.05 2.82
C ARG A 359 -6.76 2.66 2.60
N HIS A 360 -6.98 1.53 1.93
CA HIS A 360 -8.27 0.84 1.94
C HIS A 360 -8.44 -0.01 3.21
N GLU A 361 -9.67 -0.07 3.73
CA GLU A 361 -10.03 -0.98 4.82
C GLU A 361 -10.25 -2.40 4.30
N ILE A 362 -9.15 -3.15 4.13
CA ILE A 362 -9.23 -4.53 3.65
C ILE A 362 -8.38 -5.51 4.46
N ASP A 363 -8.97 -6.67 4.71
CA ASP A 363 -8.36 -7.86 5.29
C ASP A 363 -8.45 -9.01 4.26
N PRO A 364 -7.40 -9.80 4.02
CA PRO A 364 -7.43 -10.87 3.03
C PRO A 364 -8.41 -11.99 3.38
N ASP A 365 -8.80 -12.12 4.65
CA ASP A 365 -9.71 -13.15 5.16
C ASP A 365 -11.10 -12.57 5.47
N GLY A 366 -11.17 -11.30 5.90
CA GLY A 366 -12.40 -10.61 6.31
C GLY A 366 -12.98 -9.62 5.30
N GLY A 367 -12.27 -9.29 4.23
CA GLY A 367 -12.63 -8.20 3.31
C GLY A 367 -12.70 -6.89 4.08
N TYR A 368 -13.85 -6.20 4.05
CA TYR A 368 -14.06 -4.98 4.83
C TYR A 368 -14.19 -5.21 6.35
N VAL A 369 -14.25 -6.47 6.82
CA VAL A 369 -14.29 -6.79 8.25
C VAL A 369 -12.87 -6.77 8.82
N VAL A 370 -12.37 -5.56 9.10
CA VAL A 370 -11.02 -5.35 9.64
C VAL A 370 -11.05 -5.29 11.18
N SER A 371 -10.18 -6.07 11.83
CA SER A 371 -10.07 -6.06 13.30
C SER A 371 -9.26 -4.87 13.82
N VAL A 372 -9.44 -4.53 15.10
CA VAL A 372 -8.64 -3.49 15.76
C VAL A 372 -7.16 -3.90 15.82
N GLU A 373 -6.88 -5.19 16.00
CA GLU A 373 -5.53 -5.74 15.99
C GLU A 373 -4.86 -5.53 14.63
N ARG A 374 -5.62 -5.70 13.52
CA ARG A 374 -5.13 -5.44 12.17
C ARG A 374 -4.89 -3.95 11.93
N MET A 375 -5.79 -3.08 12.41
CA MET A 375 -5.57 -1.62 12.37
C MET A 375 -4.30 -1.20 13.13
N ILE A 376 -4.04 -1.76 14.32
CA ILE A 376 -2.82 -1.49 15.09
C ILE A 376 -1.58 -2.01 14.35
N GLN A 377 -1.67 -3.18 13.70
CA GLN A 377 -0.60 -3.71 12.87
C GLN A 377 -0.27 -2.77 11.71
N ASP A 378 -1.29 -2.27 11.00
CA ASP A 378 -1.13 -1.29 9.92
C ASP A 378 -0.40 -0.03 10.43
N ILE A 379 -0.84 0.55 11.56
CA ILE A 379 -0.19 1.73 12.16
C ILE A 379 1.25 1.44 12.58
N LYS A 380 1.52 0.27 13.16
CA LYS A 380 2.88 -0.14 13.55
C LYS A 380 3.80 -0.16 12.34
N ILE A 381 3.36 -0.73 11.23
CA ILE A 381 4.12 -0.76 9.98
C ILE A 381 4.32 0.65 9.42
N MET A 382 3.27 1.48 9.39
CA MET A 382 3.38 2.88 8.96
C MET A 382 4.45 3.63 9.77
N LYS A 383 4.44 3.50 11.09
CA LYS A 383 5.46 4.10 11.96
C LYS A 383 6.87 3.57 11.65
N GLN A 384 7.02 2.26 11.43
CA GLN A 384 8.30 1.66 11.05
C GLN A 384 8.82 2.21 9.71
N LEU A 385 7.93 2.52 8.77
CA LEU A 385 8.24 3.06 7.45
C LEU A 385 8.36 4.59 7.40
N ASN A 386 8.35 5.28 8.55
CA ASN A 386 8.37 6.75 8.66
C ASN A 386 7.14 7.47 8.07
N ILE A 387 6.04 6.75 7.82
CA ILE A 387 4.77 7.34 7.38
C ILE A 387 4.14 8.11 8.54
N ASN A 388 3.69 9.34 8.26
CA ASN A 388 3.08 10.24 9.25
C ASN A 388 1.64 10.64 8.93
N ALA A 389 1.11 10.24 7.76
CA ALA A 389 -0.21 10.63 7.30
C ALA A 389 -0.92 9.48 6.58
N VAL A 390 -2.25 9.45 6.65
CA VAL A 390 -3.09 8.51 5.92
C VAL A 390 -4.26 9.24 5.27
N ARG A 391 -4.56 8.91 4.02
CA ARG A 391 -5.81 9.27 3.36
C ARG A 391 -6.74 8.06 3.41
N THR A 392 -7.96 8.25 3.91
CA THR A 392 -8.97 7.19 4.00
C THR A 392 -9.62 7.00 2.63
N CYS A 393 -8.92 6.33 1.71
CA CYS A 393 -9.37 6.17 0.32
C CYS A 393 -10.49 5.12 0.22
N HIS A 394 -11.64 5.39 -0.40
CA HIS A 394 -12.21 6.71 -0.72
C HIS A 394 -13.54 6.87 0.00
N TYR A 395 -13.47 6.74 1.33
CA TYR A 395 -14.62 6.71 2.22
C TYR A 395 -14.19 6.86 3.68
N PRO A 396 -15.13 7.16 4.60
CA PRO A 396 -14.81 7.18 6.00
C PRO A 396 -14.55 5.76 6.52
N ASP A 397 -13.40 5.56 7.15
CA ASP A 397 -13.02 4.32 7.82
C ASP A 397 -13.91 4.01 9.05
N ASP A 398 -13.70 2.84 9.66
CA ASP A 398 -14.30 2.50 10.96
C ASP A 398 -13.94 3.56 12.00
N PRO A 399 -14.88 4.03 12.84
CA PRO A 399 -14.58 5.05 13.84
C PRO A 399 -13.40 4.74 14.77
N ARG A 400 -13.11 3.45 15.01
CA ARG A 400 -11.97 3.01 15.81
C ARG A 400 -10.63 3.35 15.16
N TRP A 401 -10.55 3.47 13.83
CA TRP A 401 -9.35 3.90 13.12
C TRP A 401 -8.93 5.32 13.52
N TYR A 402 -9.88 6.25 13.60
CA TYR A 402 -9.63 7.64 13.98
C TYR A 402 -9.16 7.76 15.44
N ASP A 403 -9.77 7.00 16.35
CA ASP A 403 -9.32 6.89 17.74
C ASP A 403 -7.85 6.42 17.82
N LEU A 404 -7.47 5.43 17.00
CA LEU A 404 -6.10 4.91 16.97
C LEU A 404 -5.12 5.93 16.35
N CYS A 405 -5.52 6.64 15.30
CA CYS A 405 -4.70 7.69 14.68
C CYS A 405 -4.49 8.89 15.61
N ASP A 406 -5.51 9.26 16.40
CA ASP A 406 -5.37 10.25 17.47
C ASP A 406 -4.35 9.80 18.52
N GLU A 407 -4.42 8.52 18.93
CA GLU A 407 -3.62 7.95 20.02
C GLU A 407 -2.16 7.73 19.63
N TYR A 408 -1.91 7.19 18.43
CA TYR A 408 -0.56 6.86 17.96
C TYR A 408 0.09 7.96 17.13
N GLY A 409 -0.66 9.00 16.74
CA GLY A 409 -0.14 10.14 16.01
C GLY A 409 0.08 9.85 14.54
N LEU A 410 -1.01 9.93 13.77
CA LEU A 410 -1.02 10.00 12.32
C LEU A 410 -1.95 11.16 11.90
N TYR A 411 -1.53 11.94 10.92
CA TYR A 411 -2.40 12.93 10.28
C TYR A 411 -3.38 12.23 9.35
N LEU A 412 -4.61 12.72 9.28
CA LEU A 412 -5.64 12.19 8.39
C LEU A 412 -6.14 13.24 7.40
N THR A 413 -6.18 12.85 6.12
CA THR A 413 -7.11 13.42 5.14
C THR A 413 -8.32 12.49 5.12
N ALA A 414 -9.40 12.90 5.80
CA ALA A 414 -10.62 12.10 5.92
C ALA A 414 -11.56 12.38 4.75
N GLU A 415 -11.98 11.33 4.05
CA GLU A 415 -12.69 11.44 2.76
C GLU A 415 -14.14 10.95 2.83
N ALA A 416 -15.04 11.63 2.12
CA ALA A 416 -16.41 11.19 1.99
C ALA A 416 -16.53 9.99 1.04
N ASN A 417 -17.47 9.08 1.32
CA ASN A 417 -17.76 7.91 0.50
C ASN A 417 -18.51 8.34 -0.77
N LEU A 418 -17.78 8.90 -1.74
CA LEU A 418 -18.37 9.52 -2.91
C LEU A 418 -17.39 9.37 -4.09
N GLU A 419 -17.64 8.35 -4.90
CA GLU A 419 -16.92 8.08 -6.14
C GLU A 419 -17.88 7.58 -7.23
N SER A 420 -17.86 8.21 -8.40
CA SER A 420 -18.75 7.89 -9.53
C SER A 420 -17.96 7.80 -10.83
N HIS A 421 -16.79 7.16 -10.75
CA HIS A 421 -15.80 7.08 -11.83
C HIS A 421 -16.42 6.53 -13.12
N GLY A 422 -17.26 5.50 -13.02
CA GLY A 422 -17.99 4.90 -14.15
C GLY A 422 -18.97 5.81 -14.90
N MET A 423 -19.34 6.98 -14.35
CA MET A 423 -20.11 8.00 -15.11
C MET A 423 -19.22 8.92 -15.96
N GLY A 424 -17.91 8.90 -15.71
CA GLY A 424 -16.94 9.81 -16.30
C GLY A 424 -17.11 11.27 -15.84
N TYR A 425 -16.24 12.14 -16.33
CA TYR A 425 -16.15 13.55 -15.89
C TYR A 425 -16.83 14.55 -16.85
N GLY A 426 -17.33 14.03 -17.98
CA GLY A 426 -17.95 14.79 -19.07
C GLY A 426 -19.41 15.16 -18.80
N GLU A 427 -20.24 15.08 -19.83
CA GLU A 427 -21.65 15.49 -19.78
C GLU A 427 -22.50 14.63 -18.84
N LYS A 428 -22.10 13.36 -18.60
CA LYS A 428 -22.84 12.41 -17.76
C LYS A 428 -22.45 12.45 -16.27
N SER A 429 -21.49 13.30 -15.89
CA SER A 429 -20.99 13.39 -14.51
C SER A 429 -22.10 13.82 -13.55
N LEU A 430 -22.33 13.01 -12.51
CA LEU A 430 -23.35 13.28 -11.47
C LEU A 430 -23.07 14.56 -10.67
N ALA A 431 -21.84 15.09 -10.73
CA ALA A 431 -21.44 16.35 -10.12
C ALA A 431 -22.18 17.58 -10.72
N LYS A 432 -22.73 17.45 -11.94
CA LYS A 432 -23.31 18.56 -12.70
C LYS A 432 -24.83 18.65 -12.63
N PHE A 433 -25.50 17.62 -12.13
CA PHE A 433 -26.95 17.49 -12.12
C PHE A 433 -27.50 17.73 -10.71
N PRO A 434 -28.23 18.84 -10.46
CA PRO A 434 -28.70 19.22 -9.13
C PRO A 434 -29.57 18.18 -8.41
N GLU A 435 -30.25 17.29 -9.14
CA GLU A 435 -31.01 16.19 -8.55
C GLU A 435 -30.15 15.23 -7.71
N TYR A 436 -28.84 15.14 -7.97
CA TYR A 436 -27.90 14.34 -7.18
C TYR A 436 -27.22 15.12 -6.04
N LEU A 437 -27.59 16.39 -5.80
CA LEU A 437 -27.00 17.19 -4.73
C LEU A 437 -27.19 16.55 -3.36
N LYS A 438 -28.34 15.94 -3.11
CA LYS A 438 -28.68 15.35 -1.81
C LYS A 438 -27.69 14.23 -1.42
N PRO A 439 -27.42 13.20 -2.25
CA PRO A 439 -26.36 12.23 -1.98
C PRO A 439 -24.99 12.85 -1.70
N HIS A 440 -24.57 13.88 -2.44
CA HIS A 440 -23.26 14.54 -2.24
C HIS A 440 -23.15 15.16 -0.84
N ILE A 441 -24.18 15.91 -0.42
CA ILE A 441 -24.25 16.54 0.90
C ILE A 441 -24.36 15.50 2.00
N GLU A 442 -25.26 14.53 1.87
CA GLU A 442 -25.49 13.53 2.92
C GLU A 442 -24.22 12.69 3.16
N ARG A 443 -23.53 12.21 2.11
CA ARG A 443 -22.26 11.46 2.23
C ARG A 443 -21.17 12.30 2.91
N ASN A 444 -21.02 13.57 2.53
CA ASN A 444 -20.09 14.50 3.20
C ASN A 444 -20.49 14.82 4.65
N GLU A 445 -21.79 14.85 4.96
CA GLU A 445 -22.28 14.99 6.32
C GLU A 445 -21.83 13.83 7.21
N GLY A 446 -21.74 12.61 6.66
CA GLY A 446 -21.28 11.43 7.40
C GLY A 446 -19.79 11.37 7.62
N ASN A 447 -19.00 11.97 6.73
CA ASN A 447 -17.60 12.19 6.98
C ASN A 447 -17.42 13.29 8.06
N VAL A 448 -17.91 14.50 7.78
CA VAL A 448 -17.59 15.67 8.61
C VAL A 448 -18.22 15.60 9.98
N LYS A 449 -19.55 15.41 10.10
CA LYS A 449 -20.20 15.48 11.43
C LYS A 449 -19.80 14.33 12.33
N SER A 450 -19.60 13.13 11.78
CA SER A 450 -19.25 11.95 12.58
C SER A 450 -17.88 12.10 13.24
N PHE A 451 -16.92 12.71 12.52
CA PHE A 451 -15.52 12.69 12.92
C PHE A 451 -14.94 14.06 13.30
N ILE A 452 -15.76 15.12 13.38
CA ILE A 452 -15.33 16.52 13.58
C ILE A 452 -14.42 16.76 14.80
N ASN A 453 -14.56 15.93 15.84
CA ASN A 453 -13.83 16.09 17.11
C ASN A 453 -12.44 15.42 17.11
N HIS A 454 -12.07 14.64 16.08
CA HIS A 454 -10.78 13.96 16.04
C HIS A 454 -9.63 14.93 15.70
N PRO A 455 -8.62 15.10 16.57
CA PRO A 455 -7.47 15.96 16.28
C PRO A 455 -6.61 15.48 15.11
N SER A 456 -6.57 14.15 14.85
CA SER A 456 -5.82 13.55 13.75
C SER A 456 -6.24 14.03 12.37
N ILE A 457 -7.53 14.27 12.16
CA ILE A 457 -8.04 14.79 10.89
C ILE A 457 -7.53 16.20 10.72
N ILE A 458 -6.70 16.45 9.70
CA ILE A 458 -6.18 17.78 9.38
C ILE A 458 -6.78 18.34 8.08
N VAL A 459 -7.35 17.50 7.22
CA VAL A 459 -8.00 17.90 5.96
C VAL A 459 -9.30 17.11 5.77
N TRP A 460 -10.34 17.76 5.26
CA TRP A 460 -11.53 17.09 4.73
C TRP A 460 -11.41 16.92 3.21
N SER A 461 -11.61 15.71 2.69
CA SER A 461 -11.74 15.46 1.26
C SER A 461 -13.20 15.21 0.89
N LEU A 462 -13.67 15.83 -0.20
CA LEU A 462 -15.08 15.81 -0.60
C LEU A 462 -15.52 14.51 -1.29
N GLY A 463 -14.57 13.69 -1.72
CA GLY A 463 -14.77 12.47 -2.51
C GLY A 463 -13.57 12.23 -3.44
N ASN A 464 -13.71 11.27 -4.36
CA ASN A 464 -12.69 10.91 -5.35
C ASN A 464 -13.33 10.80 -6.73
N GLU A 465 -12.63 11.25 -7.78
CA GLU A 465 -12.95 10.94 -9.18
C GLU A 465 -14.45 10.97 -9.60
N CYS A 466 -15.22 11.95 -9.11
CA CYS A 466 -16.64 12.13 -9.46
C CYS A 466 -16.89 13.16 -10.58
N GLY A 467 -15.83 13.67 -11.21
CA GLY A 467 -15.89 14.90 -12.01
C GLY A 467 -16.09 16.16 -11.15
N TYR A 468 -16.42 17.30 -11.75
CA TYR A 468 -16.59 18.56 -11.03
C TYR A 468 -17.81 19.33 -11.55
N GLY A 469 -18.52 20.00 -10.65
CA GLY A 469 -19.75 20.73 -10.95
C GLY A 469 -20.44 21.33 -9.72
N VAL A 470 -21.65 21.85 -9.91
CA VAL A 470 -22.44 22.57 -8.89
C VAL A 470 -22.64 21.80 -7.59
N ASN A 471 -22.71 20.46 -7.66
CA ASN A 471 -22.89 19.63 -6.48
C ASN A 471 -21.65 19.68 -5.56
N PHE A 472 -20.44 19.65 -6.12
CA PHE A 472 -19.21 19.81 -5.33
C PHE A 472 -19.01 21.25 -4.85
N GLU A 473 -19.38 22.25 -5.66
CA GLU A 473 -19.28 23.64 -5.22
C GLU A 473 -20.18 23.95 -4.02
N THR A 474 -21.40 23.42 -4.03
CA THR A 474 -22.36 23.55 -2.94
C THR A 474 -21.92 22.74 -1.72
N THR A 475 -21.38 21.53 -1.95
CA THR A 475 -20.88 20.66 -0.89
C THR A 475 -19.65 21.26 -0.21
N TYR A 476 -18.72 21.84 -0.95
CA TYR A 476 -17.59 22.60 -0.40
C TYR A 476 -18.08 23.69 0.55
N ASP A 477 -19.01 24.55 0.10
CA ASP A 477 -19.53 25.64 0.92
C ASP A 477 -20.20 25.12 2.20
N TRP A 478 -20.93 24.00 2.09
CA TRP A 478 -21.55 23.33 3.23
C TRP A 478 -20.50 22.83 4.24
N VAL A 479 -19.42 22.18 3.77
CA VAL A 479 -18.34 21.70 4.64
C VAL A 479 -17.64 22.87 5.32
N LYS A 480 -17.29 23.94 4.59
CA LYS A 480 -16.66 25.15 5.16
C LYS A 480 -17.57 25.88 6.16
N ALA A 481 -18.89 25.81 5.98
CA ALA A 481 -19.85 26.33 6.94
C ALA A 481 -19.95 25.45 8.20
N CYS A 482 -19.82 24.13 8.03
CA CYS A 482 -19.85 23.16 9.13
C CYS A 482 -18.59 23.24 10.00
N ASP A 483 -17.41 23.23 9.38
CA ASP A 483 -16.10 23.24 10.05
C ASP A 483 -15.18 24.33 9.49
N LYS A 484 -14.75 25.24 10.37
CA LYS A 484 -13.82 26.34 10.04
C LYS A 484 -12.39 26.05 10.51
N THR A 485 -12.16 24.92 11.17
CA THR A 485 -10.88 24.57 11.81
C THR A 485 -9.94 23.76 10.92
N ARG A 486 -10.42 23.39 9.71
CA ARG A 486 -9.70 22.55 8.74
C ARG A 486 -9.89 23.05 7.30
N PRO A 487 -8.87 22.90 6.45
CA PRO A 487 -9.01 23.05 5.00
C PRO A 487 -9.82 21.90 4.39
N VAL A 488 -10.31 22.15 3.17
CA VAL A 488 -11.06 21.20 2.35
C VAL A 488 -10.32 20.97 1.04
N GLN A 489 -10.16 19.71 0.63
CA GLN A 489 -9.57 19.36 -0.65
C GLN A 489 -10.55 18.59 -1.55
N TYR A 490 -10.38 18.71 -2.86
CA TYR A 490 -10.99 17.83 -3.85
C TYR A 490 -10.19 17.88 -5.15
N GLU A 491 -9.69 16.72 -5.59
CA GLU A 491 -8.73 16.64 -6.70
C GLU A 491 -9.31 17.18 -8.01
N ARG A 492 -10.50 16.71 -8.40
CA ARG A 492 -11.15 17.10 -9.67
C ARG A 492 -11.48 18.58 -9.75
N GLY A 493 -11.40 19.30 -8.63
CA GLY A 493 -11.47 20.75 -8.62
C GLY A 493 -10.31 21.41 -9.37
N GLY A 494 -9.12 20.80 -9.41
CA GLY A 494 -7.95 21.42 -10.04
C GLY A 494 -7.53 22.73 -9.34
N TYR A 495 -6.99 23.68 -10.11
CA TYR A 495 -6.33 24.87 -9.55
C TYR A 495 -7.31 26.01 -9.23
N ASP A 496 -8.20 26.40 -10.14
CA ASP A 496 -9.00 27.64 -10.03
C ASP A 496 -10.37 27.46 -9.35
N SER A 497 -10.62 26.31 -8.75
CA SER A 497 -11.92 25.96 -8.19
C SER A 497 -11.96 25.96 -6.65
N LYS A 498 -13.09 25.51 -6.09
CA LYS A 498 -13.33 25.37 -4.66
C LYS A 498 -12.59 24.16 -4.05
N THR A 499 -11.30 24.38 -3.82
CA THR A 499 -10.41 23.52 -3.03
C THR A 499 -9.35 24.39 -2.38
N ASP A 500 -9.01 24.12 -1.11
CA ASP A 500 -8.00 24.88 -0.36
C ASP A 500 -6.57 24.38 -0.68
N ILE A 501 -6.43 23.14 -1.14
CA ILE A 501 -5.15 22.48 -1.45
C ILE A 501 -5.16 22.10 -2.94
N HIS A 502 -4.04 22.31 -3.63
CA HIS A 502 -3.84 21.74 -4.96
C HIS A 502 -3.36 20.30 -4.80
N CYS A 503 -4.25 19.34 -5.03
CA CYS A 503 -4.01 17.93 -4.71
C CYS A 503 -4.25 16.98 -5.89
N PRO A 504 -3.49 17.10 -6.99
CA PRO A 504 -3.63 16.21 -8.14
C PRO A 504 -3.14 14.79 -7.84
N MET A 505 -3.41 13.88 -8.78
CA MET A 505 -2.96 12.49 -8.76
C MET A 505 -1.89 12.26 -9.84
N TYR A 506 -0.83 11.52 -9.52
CA TYR A 506 0.18 10.98 -10.46
C TYR A 506 0.83 12.01 -11.39
N ILE A 507 1.06 13.24 -10.89
CA ILE A 507 1.78 14.26 -11.66
C ILE A 507 3.26 13.93 -11.64
N ASP A 508 3.88 13.92 -12.82
CA ASP A 508 5.30 13.63 -12.99
C ASP A 508 6.22 14.68 -12.35
N TYR A 509 7.52 14.44 -12.40
CA TYR A 509 8.55 15.29 -11.79
C TYR A 509 8.62 16.69 -12.42
N ASP A 510 8.44 16.80 -13.73
CA ASP A 510 8.63 18.05 -14.48
C ASP A 510 7.43 18.99 -14.29
N GLU A 511 6.21 18.47 -14.40
CA GLU A 511 4.99 19.23 -14.12
C GLU A 511 4.86 19.57 -12.63
N SER A 512 5.31 18.68 -11.73
CA SER A 512 5.43 18.99 -10.31
C SER A 512 6.36 20.19 -10.08
N GLU A 513 7.55 20.18 -10.68
CA GLU A 513 8.50 21.29 -10.55
C GLU A 513 7.97 22.58 -11.18
N LYS A 514 7.25 22.48 -12.30
CA LYS A 514 6.60 23.61 -12.96
C LYS A 514 5.54 24.25 -12.08
N TYR A 515 4.70 23.47 -11.39
CA TYR A 515 3.79 24.02 -10.38
C TYR A 515 4.56 24.74 -9.27
N CYS A 516 5.64 24.14 -8.78
CA CYS A 516 6.47 24.71 -7.72
C CYS A 516 7.07 26.08 -8.10
N LYS A 517 7.42 26.26 -9.37
CA LYS A 517 7.97 27.52 -9.93
C LYS A 517 6.90 28.54 -10.32
N SER A 518 5.62 28.16 -10.37
CA SER A 518 4.52 29.06 -10.71
C SER A 518 4.20 30.04 -9.58
N ASP A 519 3.33 31.01 -9.88
CA ASP A 519 2.71 31.92 -8.90
C ASP A 519 1.57 31.26 -8.08
N GLY A 520 1.44 29.93 -8.18
CA GLY A 520 0.55 29.09 -7.39
C GLY A 520 0.57 29.42 -5.89
N THR A 521 -0.61 29.71 -5.32
CA THR A 521 -0.76 30.13 -3.90
C THR A 521 -1.29 29.04 -2.96
N LYS A 522 -1.70 27.89 -3.50
CA LYS A 522 -2.18 26.75 -2.71
C LYS A 522 -1.00 25.83 -2.35
N PRO A 523 -1.06 25.15 -1.19
CA PRO A 523 -0.17 24.03 -0.91
C PRO A 523 -0.30 22.97 -1.99
N TYR A 524 0.82 22.39 -2.39
CA TYR A 524 0.88 21.29 -3.33
C TYR A 524 1.12 19.98 -2.58
N ILE A 525 0.10 19.12 -2.56
CA ILE A 525 0.12 17.83 -1.86
C ILE A 525 -0.59 16.83 -2.76
N GLN A 526 0.14 15.96 -3.45
CA GLN A 526 -0.49 14.99 -4.35
C GLN A 526 -1.36 14.01 -3.55
N CYS A 527 -2.67 13.92 -3.86
CA CYS A 527 -3.54 13.00 -3.12
C CYS A 527 -3.24 11.55 -3.46
N GLU A 528 -2.62 11.29 -4.61
CA GLU A 528 -2.02 10.01 -5.01
C GLU A 528 -0.75 10.30 -5.82
N TYR A 529 0.33 9.60 -5.52
CA TYR A 529 1.57 9.62 -6.31
C TYR A 529 2.31 8.31 -6.07
N ALA A 530 3.38 8.04 -6.82
CA ALA A 530 4.23 6.87 -6.61
C ALA A 530 3.41 5.56 -6.55
N HIS A 531 2.84 5.15 -7.67
CA HIS A 531 2.00 3.96 -7.76
C HIS A 531 2.82 2.68 -7.50
N ALA A 532 2.52 1.95 -6.43
CA ALA A 532 3.33 0.87 -5.88
C ALA A 532 2.91 -0.55 -6.34
N MET A 533 2.25 -0.66 -7.49
CA MET A 533 1.78 -1.94 -8.05
C MET A 533 2.92 -2.88 -8.48
N GLY A 534 2.91 -4.08 -7.91
CA GLY A 534 3.94 -5.09 -8.15
C GLY A 534 5.34 -4.61 -7.76
N ASN A 535 6.34 -4.94 -8.56
CA ASN A 535 7.71 -4.42 -8.44
C ASN A 535 7.80 -2.99 -9.04
N SER A 536 7.65 -1.96 -8.20
CA SER A 536 7.57 -0.54 -8.60
C SER A 536 8.49 0.35 -7.75
N GLU A 537 8.13 1.61 -7.51
CA GLU A 537 8.82 2.62 -6.70
C GLU A 537 10.22 3.00 -7.23
N GLY A 538 10.44 2.79 -8.53
CA GLY A 538 11.57 3.33 -9.27
C GLY A 538 11.43 4.83 -9.52
N GLY A 539 12.35 5.63 -9.01
CA GLY A 539 12.30 7.10 -9.11
C GLY A 539 11.57 7.78 -7.95
N PHE A 540 11.21 7.05 -6.88
CA PHE A 540 10.60 7.63 -5.67
C PHE A 540 11.44 8.78 -5.08
N LYS A 541 12.77 8.62 -5.12
CA LYS A 541 13.75 9.65 -4.74
C LYS A 541 13.46 11.00 -5.40
N GLU A 542 13.03 11.02 -6.66
CA GLU A 542 12.99 12.25 -7.44
C GLU A 542 11.82 13.14 -7.02
N TYR A 543 10.73 12.54 -6.56
CA TYR A 543 9.69 13.27 -5.83
C TYR A 543 10.24 13.88 -4.54
N TRP A 544 10.96 13.10 -3.73
CA TRP A 544 11.46 13.56 -2.43
C TRP A 544 12.53 14.65 -2.52
N ASP A 545 13.31 14.66 -3.59
CA ASP A 545 14.22 15.76 -3.91
C ASP A 545 13.44 17.06 -4.18
N LEU A 546 12.35 16.99 -4.96
CA LEU A 546 11.50 18.16 -5.24
C LEU A 546 10.76 18.65 -3.98
N ILE A 547 10.20 17.73 -3.20
CA ILE A 547 9.49 18.02 -1.94
C ILE A 547 10.41 18.75 -0.96
N ARG A 548 11.67 18.31 -0.82
CA ARG A 548 12.65 18.98 0.05
C ARG A 548 13.19 20.28 -0.52
N LYS A 549 13.15 20.46 -1.84
CA LYS A 549 13.62 21.67 -2.54
C LYS A 549 12.61 22.82 -2.48
N TYR A 550 11.31 22.54 -2.59
CA TYR A 550 10.27 23.56 -2.74
C TYR A 550 9.32 23.61 -1.55
N PRO A 551 9.29 24.70 -0.75
CA PRO A 551 8.44 24.79 0.44
C PRO A 551 6.94 24.55 0.20
N LYS A 552 6.42 24.93 -0.98
CA LYS A 552 5.01 24.73 -1.32
C LYS A 552 4.66 23.28 -1.65
N TYR A 553 5.65 22.44 -2.01
CA TYR A 553 5.45 21.02 -2.27
C TYR A 553 5.69 20.22 -1.01
N GLN A 554 4.61 19.80 -0.37
CA GLN A 554 4.66 19.22 0.97
C GLN A 554 4.48 17.70 0.95
N GLY A 555 4.74 17.02 -0.17
CA GLY A 555 4.62 15.57 -0.28
C GLY A 555 3.28 15.12 -0.82
N GLY A 556 2.79 13.99 -0.32
CA GLY A 556 1.60 13.35 -0.85
C GLY A 556 1.32 12.00 -0.22
N TYR A 557 0.35 11.28 -0.77
CA TYR A 557 -0.04 9.95 -0.32
C TYR A 557 0.30 8.91 -1.39
N ILE A 558 1.17 7.95 -1.05
CA ILE A 558 1.53 6.83 -1.94
C ILE A 558 0.28 6.03 -2.28
N TRP A 559 0.13 5.56 -3.52
CA TRP A 559 -0.92 4.63 -3.92
C TRP A 559 -0.38 3.20 -4.07
N ASP A 560 -0.66 2.28 -3.15
CA ASP A 560 -1.39 2.43 -1.90
C ASP A 560 -0.73 1.64 -0.75
N PHE A 561 -1.35 1.61 0.44
CA PHE A 561 -0.71 1.01 1.60
C PHE A 561 -0.65 -0.52 1.52
N VAL A 562 -1.72 -1.19 1.06
CA VAL A 562 -1.84 -2.66 1.14
C VAL A 562 -2.50 -3.25 -0.09
N ASP A 563 -1.86 -4.28 -0.65
CA ASP A 563 -2.43 -5.07 -1.72
C ASP A 563 -3.80 -5.63 -1.32
N GLN A 564 -4.81 -5.43 -2.18
CA GLN A 564 -6.18 -5.87 -1.91
C GLN A 564 -6.38 -7.34 -2.30
N GLY A 565 -5.44 -8.24 -2.02
CA GLY A 565 -5.57 -9.66 -2.36
C GLY A 565 -6.44 -10.45 -1.36
N ILE A 566 -7.34 -11.31 -1.84
CA ILE A 566 -8.13 -12.23 -0.98
C ILE A 566 -7.40 -13.55 -0.85
N ARG A 567 -7.34 -14.13 0.35
CA ARG A 567 -6.62 -15.40 0.57
C ARG A 567 -7.39 -16.59 -0.02
N ASP A 568 -6.73 -17.39 -0.85
CA ASP A 568 -7.29 -18.63 -1.40
C ASP A 568 -6.17 -19.67 -1.65
N LYS A 569 -6.48 -20.75 -2.36
CA LYS A 569 -5.55 -21.80 -2.76
C LYS A 569 -5.45 -21.93 -4.27
N SER A 570 -4.21 -22.07 -4.74
CA SER A 570 -3.90 -22.38 -6.13
C SER A 570 -4.61 -23.67 -6.56
N PRO A 571 -5.39 -23.65 -7.65
CA PRO A 571 -5.95 -24.87 -8.22
C PRO A 571 -4.89 -25.72 -8.93
N ILE A 572 -3.69 -25.19 -9.17
CA ILE A 572 -2.57 -25.88 -9.82
C ILE A 572 -1.71 -26.62 -8.78
N THR A 573 -1.29 -25.93 -7.73
CA THR A 573 -0.30 -26.45 -6.77
C THR A 573 -0.88 -26.78 -5.40
N GLY A 574 -2.08 -26.27 -5.08
CA GLY A 574 -2.67 -26.32 -3.74
C GLY A 574 -2.00 -25.40 -2.71
N LYS A 575 -0.98 -24.62 -3.11
CA LYS A 575 -0.34 -23.60 -2.25
C LYS A 575 -1.31 -22.44 -2.00
N GLU A 576 -1.07 -21.70 -0.93
CA GLU A 576 -1.77 -20.43 -0.70
C GLU A 576 -1.46 -19.43 -1.82
N ILE A 577 -2.48 -18.70 -2.24
CA ILE A 577 -2.39 -17.56 -3.16
C ILE A 577 -3.20 -16.40 -2.59
N PHE A 578 -2.92 -15.21 -3.09
CA PHE A 578 -3.81 -14.06 -2.96
C PHE A 578 -4.44 -13.78 -4.32
N THR A 579 -5.75 -13.84 -4.40
CA THR A 579 -6.51 -13.66 -5.63
C THR A 579 -6.77 -12.19 -5.91
N TYR A 580 -6.98 -11.86 -7.18
CA TYR A 580 -7.34 -10.53 -7.67
C TYR A 580 -8.53 -10.60 -8.64
N GLY A 581 -8.83 -9.51 -9.34
CA GLY A 581 -9.92 -9.44 -10.30
C GLY A 581 -9.91 -10.58 -11.32
N GLY A 582 -11.08 -11.19 -11.50
CA GLY A 582 -11.27 -12.28 -12.46
C GLY A 582 -11.33 -13.64 -11.79
N ASP A 583 -10.62 -13.88 -10.70
CA ASP A 583 -10.49 -15.24 -10.11
C ASP A 583 -11.83 -15.84 -9.64
N TYR A 584 -12.85 -15.01 -9.44
CA TYR A 584 -14.17 -15.41 -9.00
C TYR A 584 -15.23 -15.17 -10.08
N GLY A 585 -16.23 -16.06 -10.12
CA GLY A 585 -17.35 -15.97 -11.05
C GLY A 585 -17.01 -16.44 -12.47
N ARG A 586 -18.05 -16.64 -13.29
CA ARG A 586 -17.89 -17.17 -14.66
C ARG A 586 -17.67 -16.09 -15.72
N TYR A 587 -18.29 -14.93 -15.54
CA TYR A 587 -18.18 -13.75 -16.40
C TYR A 587 -18.05 -12.48 -15.54
N PRO A 588 -17.00 -12.40 -14.69
CA PRO A 588 -16.84 -11.27 -13.79
C PRO A 588 -16.49 -10.01 -14.58
N ALA A 589 -17.02 -8.87 -14.12
CA ALA A 589 -16.36 -7.59 -14.34
C ALA A 589 -14.98 -7.66 -13.66
N SER A 590 -13.93 -7.21 -14.34
CA SER A 590 -12.55 -7.35 -13.84
C SER A 590 -11.61 -6.37 -14.51
N ASP A 591 -10.64 -5.87 -13.73
CA ASP A 591 -9.43 -5.20 -14.21
C ASP A 591 -8.16 -5.95 -13.74
N TYR A 592 -8.29 -7.27 -13.57
CA TYR A 592 -7.21 -8.19 -13.19
C TYR A 592 -6.52 -7.79 -11.88
N ASN A 593 -5.19 -7.75 -11.87
CA ASN A 593 -4.38 -7.49 -10.69
C ASN A 593 -4.26 -6.00 -10.34
N PHE A 594 -5.05 -5.13 -10.95
CA PHE A 594 -4.97 -3.68 -10.72
C PHE A 594 -5.33 -3.25 -9.29
N ASN A 595 -5.86 -4.17 -8.46
CA ASN A 595 -6.07 -4.01 -7.02
C ASN A 595 -4.86 -4.38 -6.14
N CYS A 596 -3.71 -4.73 -6.74
CA CYS A 596 -2.49 -5.14 -6.04
C CYS A 596 -1.43 -4.02 -6.11
N ASN A 597 -1.68 -2.93 -5.38
CA ASN A 597 -0.93 -1.67 -5.45
C ASN A 597 -0.10 -1.35 -4.20
N GLY A 598 0.11 -2.32 -3.31
CA GLY A 598 0.50 -2.06 -1.92
C GLY A 598 1.99 -1.79 -1.70
N ILE A 599 2.28 -0.91 -0.75
CA ILE A 599 3.57 -0.88 -0.02
C ILE A 599 3.79 -2.22 0.71
N ILE A 600 2.72 -2.88 1.14
CA ILE A 600 2.74 -4.19 1.78
C ILE A 600 1.77 -5.18 1.11
N ALA A 601 2.11 -6.46 1.21
CA ALA A 601 1.26 -7.56 0.76
C ALA A 601 0.02 -7.74 1.66
N PRO A 602 -0.99 -8.54 1.26
CA PRO A 602 -2.26 -8.64 1.98
C PRO A 602 -2.11 -9.16 3.42
N ASP A 603 -1.09 -9.98 3.68
CA ASP A 603 -0.69 -10.51 4.99
C ASP A 603 0.20 -9.55 5.80
N ARG A 604 0.36 -8.30 5.34
CA ARG A 604 1.15 -7.22 5.95
C ARG A 604 2.67 -7.46 5.92
N ARG A 605 3.15 -8.36 5.06
CA ARG A 605 4.57 -8.48 4.74
C ARG A 605 5.00 -7.29 3.88
N LEU A 606 6.18 -6.73 4.15
CA LEU A 606 6.72 -5.60 3.38
C LEU A 606 7.06 -6.04 1.94
N ASN A 607 6.56 -5.31 0.94
CA ASN A 607 7.10 -5.39 -0.42
C ASN A 607 8.50 -4.73 -0.46
N PRO A 608 9.42 -5.15 -1.36
CA PRO A 608 10.81 -4.70 -1.32
C PRO A 608 10.98 -3.18 -1.45
N HIS A 609 10.06 -2.51 -2.15
CA HIS A 609 10.06 -1.06 -2.23
C HIS A 609 9.77 -0.33 -0.91
N ALA A 610 9.17 -0.99 0.09
CA ALA A 610 8.89 -0.38 1.39
C ALA A 610 10.16 0.16 2.07
N TYR A 611 11.31 -0.49 1.84
CA TYR A 611 12.59 -0.06 2.40
C TYR A 611 13.11 1.23 1.73
N GLU A 612 12.86 1.40 0.43
CA GLU A 612 13.19 2.63 -0.31
C GLU A 612 12.32 3.80 0.19
N ILE A 613 11.03 3.53 0.43
CA ILE A 613 10.10 4.50 1.01
C ILE A 613 10.58 4.93 2.40
N GLN A 614 10.91 3.98 3.29
CA GLN A 614 11.42 4.28 4.63
C GLN A 614 12.65 5.19 4.57
N TYR A 615 13.60 4.89 3.67
CA TYR A 615 14.86 5.62 3.52
C TYR A 615 14.60 7.08 3.13
N TRP A 616 13.81 7.32 2.08
CA TRP A 616 13.55 8.70 1.62
C TRP A 616 12.59 9.46 2.53
N GLN A 617 11.78 8.77 3.34
CA GLN A 617 10.89 9.38 4.34
C GLN A 617 11.53 9.56 5.72
N GLN A 618 12.77 9.15 5.95
CA GLN A 618 13.41 9.30 7.26
C GLN A 618 13.53 10.76 7.72
N ASN A 619 13.49 10.97 9.03
CA ASN A 619 13.45 12.32 9.64
C ASN A 619 14.82 12.79 10.16
N VAL A 620 15.88 12.00 9.99
CA VAL A 620 17.22 12.34 10.49
C VAL A 620 18.24 12.09 9.41
N TRP A 621 19.12 13.06 9.19
CA TRP A 621 20.09 13.03 8.09
C TRP A 621 21.49 13.39 8.58
N ILE A 622 22.46 12.57 8.22
CA ILE A 622 23.89 12.88 8.20
C ILE A 622 24.18 13.69 6.93
N LYS A 623 24.82 14.85 7.11
CA LYS A 623 25.27 15.74 6.04
C LYS A 623 26.74 16.09 6.24
N ASP A 624 27.39 16.50 5.15
CA ASP A 624 28.76 17.05 5.16
C ASP A 624 29.76 16.16 5.93
N PHE A 625 29.74 14.86 5.66
CA PHE A 625 30.61 13.90 6.35
C PHE A 625 32.08 14.10 5.94
N ASP A 626 32.88 14.54 6.89
CA ASP A 626 34.33 14.65 6.83
C ASP A 626 34.94 13.43 7.54
N SER A 627 35.28 12.42 6.73
CA SER A 627 35.86 11.16 7.19
C SER A 627 37.23 11.35 7.86
N VAL A 628 38.03 12.32 7.40
CA VAL A 628 39.39 12.59 7.91
C VAL A 628 39.35 13.08 9.35
N ASN A 629 38.34 13.88 9.68
CA ASN A 629 38.18 14.43 11.02
C ASN A 629 37.13 13.73 11.88
N GLY A 630 36.48 12.68 11.37
CA GLY A 630 35.37 12.01 12.05
C GLY A 630 34.24 12.98 12.40
N ALA A 631 33.99 13.95 11.51
CA ALA A 631 33.07 15.06 11.74
C ALA A 631 31.92 15.03 10.72
N PHE A 632 30.71 15.35 11.17
CA PHE A 632 29.53 15.38 10.31
C PHE A 632 28.41 16.21 10.95
N ASN A 633 27.47 16.66 10.12
CA ASN A 633 26.27 17.35 10.57
C ASN A 633 25.11 16.36 10.74
N VAL A 634 24.46 16.38 11.90
CA VAL A 634 23.17 15.70 12.10
C VAL A 634 22.06 16.73 11.98
N TYR A 635 21.17 16.54 11.00
CA TYR A 635 20.00 17.36 10.75
C TYR A 635 18.73 16.63 11.22
N ASN A 636 17.95 17.30 12.06
CA ASN A 636 16.64 16.82 12.51
C ASN A 636 15.52 17.45 11.65
N GLU A 637 14.89 16.65 10.78
CA GLU A 637 13.80 17.06 9.89
C GLU A 637 12.42 17.03 10.60
N ASN A 638 12.33 16.57 11.85
CA ASN A 638 11.10 16.68 12.64
C ASN A 638 10.76 18.16 12.91
N PHE A 639 9.47 18.47 13.12
CA PHE A 639 8.98 19.84 13.37
C PHE A 639 8.63 20.11 14.84
N PHE A 640 8.37 19.07 15.64
CA PHE A 640 7.84 19.18 17.00
C PHE A 640 8.64 18.39 18.04
N LYS A 641 9.40 17.37 17.65
CA LYS A 641 10.26 16.59 18.57
C LYS A 641 11.77 16.69 18.29
N ASN A 642 12.55 16.54 19.37
CA ASN A 642 13.98 16.26 19.25
C ASN A 642 14.21 14.78 18.87
N ILE A 643 15.47 14.36 18.77
CA ILE A 643 15.83 12.97 18.44
C ILE A 643 16.44 12.21 19.64
N ASP A 644 16.06 12.59 20.86
CA ASP A 644 16.61 11.99 22.07
C ASP A 644 16.17 10.53 22.28
N ASP A 645 15.14 10.09 21.56
CA ASP A 645 14.66 8.72 21.49
C ASP A 645 15.48 7.83 20.54
N LEU A 646 16.47 8.39 19.84
CA LEU A 646 17.33 7.68 18.90
C LEU A 646 18.78 7.57 19.44
N ASN A 647 19.43 6.46 19.12
CA ASN A 647 20.83 6.19 19.39
C ASN A 647 21.58 6.01 18.07
N LEU A 648 22.69 6.75 17.90
CA LEU A 648 23.48 6.75 16.66
C LEU A 648 24.66 5.80 16.77
N THR A 649 24.77 4.90 15.81
CA THR A 649 25.97 4.08 15.59
C THR A 649 26.57 4.36 14.21
N ALA A 650 27.89 4.21 14.10
CA ALA A 650 28.61 4.18 12.84
C ALA A 650 29.39 2.86 12.76
N THR A 651 29.13 2.05 11.74
CA THR A 651 29.82 0.77 11.53
C THR A 651 30.70 0.85 10.29
N ILE A 652 31.97 0.50 10.45
CA ILE A 652 32.99 0.56 9.40
C ILE A 652 33.18 -0.85 8.83
N TYR A 653 33.24 -0.94 7.51
CA TYR A 653 33.45 -2.18 6.76
C TYR A 653 34.65 -2.02 5.82
N ALA A 654 35.38 -3.12 5.59
CA ALA A 654 36.31 -3.26 4.47
C ALA A 654 35.88 -4.45 3.61
N ASN A 655 35.66 -4.23 2.31
CA ASN A 655 35.09 -5.20 1.37
C ASN A 655 33.85 -5.93 1.95
N GLY A 656 32.97 -5.17 2.62
CA GLY A 656 31.75 -5.70 3.25
C GLY A 656 31.96 -6.48 4.55
N VAL A 657 33.21 -6.68 5.00
CA VAL A 657 33.51 -7.31 6.29
C VAL A 657 33.55 -6.24 7.39
N LYS A 658 32.73 -6.44 8.43
CA LYS A 658 32.65 -5.51 9.56
C LYS A 658 33.99 -5.43 10.31
N LEU A 659 34.54 -4.23 10.45
CA LEU A 659 35.77 -3.96 11.19
C LEU A 659 35.49 -3.47 12.61
N ALA A 660 34.62 -2.45 12.74
CA ALA A 660 34.31 -1.83 14.02
C ALA A 660 32.92 -1.18 14.02
N THR A 661 32.32 -1.06 15.19
CA THR A 661 31.11 -0.25 15.43
C THR A 661 31.44 0.79 16.50
N VAL A 662 31.10 2.04 16.22
CA VAL A 662 31.32 3.20 17.10
C VAL A 662 29.96 3.74 17.52
N GLU A 663 29.72 3.81 18.83
CA GLU A 663 28.58 4.51 19.42
C GLU A 663 28.87 6.02 19.47
N ILE A 664 27.89 6.85 19.12
CA ILE A 664 28.04 8.30 19.05
C ILE A 664 26.96 8.96 19.93
N PRO A 665 27.22 9.15 21.24
CA PRO A 665 26.22 9.62 22.19
C PRO A 665 25.89 11.13 22.06
N GLU A 666 26.69 11.91 21.33
CA GLU A 666 26.57 13.37 21.24
C GLU A 666 25.35 13.85 20.42
N THR A 667 24.42 12.98 20.04
CA THR A 667 23.23 13.31 19.24
C THR A 667 22.04 13.86 20.06
N LYS A 668 22.13 13.86 21.40
CA LYS A 668 21.07 14.39 22.26
C LYS A 668 20.93 15.92 22.15
N GLY A 669 19.71 16.40 22.36
CA GLY A 669 19.30 17.80 22.42
C GLY A 669 19.17 18.49 21.06
N ILE A 670 19.22 17.76 19.94
CA ILE A 670 19.06 18.35 18.61
C ILE A 670 17.59 18.71 18.40
N ALA A 671 17.29 20.00 18.52
CA ALA A 671 15.94 20.56 18.40
C ALA A 671 15.33 20.30 17.00
N PRO A 672 14.00 20.35 16.85
CA PRO A 672 13.33 20.30 15.55
C PRO A 672 13.93 21.29 14.55
N GLN A 673 14.12 20.88 13.29
CA GLN A 673 14.72 21.67 12.21
C GLN A 673 16.14 22.19 12.47
N ALA A 674 16.81 21.71 13.52
CA ALA A 674 18.18 22.12 13.84
C ALA A 674 19.22 21.17 13.23
N THR A 675 20.40 21.72 12.98
CA THR A 675 21.60 20.97 12.61
C THR A 675 22.61 21.08 13.74
N LYS A 676 23.26 19.95 14.09
CA LYS A 676 24.37 19.93 15.05
C LYS A 676 25.59 19.28 14.41
N LEU A 677 26.72 19.97 14.48
CA LEU A 677 28.02 19.41 14.14
C LEU A 677 28.43 18.43 15.23
N ILE A 678 28.69 17.20 14.84
CA ILE A 678 29.27 16.14 15.68
C ILE A 678 30.73 15.96 15.28
N LYS A 679 31.59 15.81 16.28
CA LYS A 679 32.99 15.41 16.11
C LYS A 679 33.23 14.20 17.00
N SER A 680 33.58 13.08 16.40
CA SER A 680 33.83 11.84 17.12
C SER A 680 35.28 11.41 16.87
N ASP A 681 36.13 11.62 17.88
CA ASP A 681 37.52 11.15 17.84
C ASP A 681 37.59 9.62 17.72
N ALA A 682 36.61 8.90 18.30
CA ALA A 682 36.48 7.46 18.17
C ALA A 682 36.19 7.03 16.71
N LEU A 683 35.29 7.74 16.02
CA LEU A 683 35.02 7.49 14.61
C LEU A 683 36.24 7.83 13.74
N LYS A 684 36.86 8.98 13.98
CA LYS A 684 38.11 9.38 13.31
C LYS A 684 39.18 8.30 13.42
N TYR A 685 39.42 7.81 14.64
CA TYR A 685 40.40 6.76 14.89
C TYR A 685 40.03 5.45 14.17
N ALA A 686 38.77 5.03 14.25
CA ALA A 686 38.30 3.80 13.60
C ALA A 686 38.45 3.85 12.06
N ILE A 687 38.16 5.01 11.45
CA ILE A 687 38.37 5.22 10.00
C ILE A 687 39.86 5.21 9.67
N GLY A 688 40.70 5.94 10.43
CA GLY A 688 42.15 5.96 10.18
C GLY A 688 42.81 4.58 10.34
N GLU A 689 42.37 3.77 11.30
CA GLU A 689 42.80 2.37 11.44
C GLU A 689 42.37 1.51 10.25
N ALA A 690 41.14 1.70 9.76
CA ALA A 690 40.64 1.00 8.58
C ALA A 690 41.45 1.39 7.33
N GLU A 691 41.69 2.68 7.08
CA GLU A 691 42.51 3.13 5.95
C GLU A 691 43.97 2.65 6.06
N SER A 692 44.54 2.63 7.27
CA SER A 692 45.91 2.14 7.46
C SER A 692 46.07 0.64 7.21
N LYS A 693 45.08 -0.18 7.58
CA LYS A 693 45.17 -1.64 7.45
C LYS A 693 44.56 -2.17 6.16
N HIS A 694 43.57 -1.46 5.62
CA HIS A 694 42.72 -1.87 4.50
C HIS A 694 42.63 -0.81 3.40
N GLY A 695 43.57 0.14 3.29
CA GLY A 695 43.52 1.23 2.30
C GLY A 695 43.58 0.83 0.82
N LYS A 696 43.67 -0.47 0.51
CA LYS A 696 43.51 -1.01 -0.85
C LYS A 696 42.13 -1.66 -1.09
N GLU A 697 41.33 -1.80 -0.04
CA GLU A 697 40.01 -2.39 -0.03
C GLU A 697 38.95 -1.30 -0.08
N GLU A 698 37.74 -1.64 -0.55
CA GLU A 698 36.63 -0.71 -0.46
C GLU A 698 36.24 -0.51 1.01
N ILE A 699 36.22 0.73 1.48
CA ILE A 699 35.87 1.05 2.87
C ILE A 699 34.56 1.80 2.86
N THR A 700 33.58 1.31 3.64
CA THR A 700 32.29 1.99 3.83
C THR A 700 32.01 2.26 5.31
N VAL A 701 31.26 3.33 5.57
CA VAL A 701 30.75 3.69 6.90
C VAL A 701 29.24 3.74 6.85
N ASN A 702 28.59 2.90 7.64
CA ASN A 702 27.13 2.83 7.76
C ASN A 702 26.69 3.49 9.06
N PHE A 703 25.97 4.59 8.95
CA PHE A 703 25.31 5.25 10.07
C PHE A 703 23.90 4.68 10.25
N ALA A 704 23.50 4.43 11.51
CA ALA A 704 22.15 3.99 11.86
C ALA A 704 21.66 4.67 13.13
N PHE A 705 20.45 5.24 13.07
CA PHE A 705 19.72 5.78 14.21
C PHE A 705 18.66 4.77 14.66
N ALA A 706 18.94 4.07 15.76
CA ALA A 706 18.05 3.06 16.32
C ALA A 706 17.18 3.63 17.45
N SER A 707 15.90 3.29 17.47
CA SER A 707 14.97 3.69 18.53
C SER A 707 15.33 3.06 19.87
N ASP A 708 15.15 3.81 20.96
CA ASP A 708 15.26 3.30 22.33
C ASP A 708 14.01 2.53 22.80
N GLY A 709 12.94 2.53 22.01
CA GLY A 709 11.66 1.87 22.30
C GLY A 709 10.69 2.69 23.18
N SER A 710 10.96 3.98 23.40
CA SER A 710 10.07 4.87 24.16
C SER A 710 8.86 5.36 23.34
N GLN A 711 8.98 5.40 22.00
CA GLN A 711 7.88 5.74 21.12
C GLN A 711 6.90 4.56 21.00
N PRO A 712 5.59 4.76 21.21
CA PRO A 712 4.59 3.71 21.03
C PRO A 712 4.64 3.08 19.63
N LEU A 713 4.47 1.75 19.59
CA LEU A 713 4.50 0.91 18.37
C LEU A 713 5.83 0.92 17.59
N VAL A 714 6.89 1.53 18.13
CA VAL A 714 8.24 1.42 17.58
C VAL A 714 9.08 0.57 18.52
N ASP A 715 9.54 -0.57 18.02
CA ASP A 715 10.30 -1.52 18.83
C ASP A 715 11.70 -0.95 19.15
N LYS A 716 12.21 -1.23 20.35
CA LYS A 716 13.60 -0.91 20.71
C LYS A 716 14.55 -1.59 19.72
N GLY A 717 15.47 -0.82 19.16
CA GLY A 717 16.42 -1.27 18.15
C GLY A 717 15.95 -1.11 16.71
N GLN A 718 14.68 -0.73 16.46
CA GLN A 718 14.21 -0.40 15.12
C GLN A 718 15.05 0.75 14.55
N VAL A 719 15.67 0.54 13.38
CA VAL A 719 16.42 1.57 12.68
C VAL A 719 15.43 2.51 11.99
N MET A 720 15.39 3.76 12.42
CA MET A 720 14.46 4.78 11.93
C MET A 720 15.07 5.64 10.81
N ALA A 721 16.40 5.73 10.76
CA ALA A 721 17.15 6.40 9.70
C ALA A 721 18.51 5.72 9.52
N ARG A 722 18.97 5.60 8.27
CA ARG A 722 20.28 5.02 7.94
C ARG A 722 20.91 5.68 6.73
N GLN A 723 22.24 5.77 6.67
CA GLN A 723 23.00 6.23 5.50
C GLN A 723 24.34 5.51 5.40
N GLN A 724 24.81 5.25 4.18
CA GLN A 724 26.13 4.69 3.90
C GLN A 724 26.98 5.70 3.14
N PHE A 725 28.26 5.79 3.51
CA PHE A 725 29.26 6.59 2.81
C PHE A 725 30.44 5.71 2.40
N ILE A 726 30.92 5.88 1.17
CA ILE A 726 32.12 5.22 0.66
C ILE A 726 33.32 6.12 0.99
N ILE A 727 34.30 5.58 1.70
CA ILE A 727 35.55 6.26 2.07
C ILE A 727 36.65 5.98 1.05
N ASN A 728 36.76 4.72 0.65
CA ASN A 728 37.66 4.28 -0.40
C ASN A 728 36.86 3.45 -1.40
N ASP A 729 36.87 3.82 -2.69
CA ASP A 729 36.13 3.10 -3.71
C ASP A 729 36.73 1.74 -4.01
N TYR A 730 35.87 0.78 -4.39
CA TYR A 730 36.33 -0.45 -5.01
C TYR A 730 37.16 -0.16 -6.27
N LYS A 731 38.30 -0.85 -6.40
CA LYS A 731 39.14 -0.79 -7.60
C LYS A 731 38.89 -2.02 -8.43
N PHE A 732 38.10 -1.86 -9.49
CA PHE A 732 37.88 -2.91 -10.47
C PHE A 732 39.19 -3.24 -11.20
N ASP A 733 39.37 -4.54 -11.44
CA ASP A 733 40.43 -5.01 -12.33
C ASP A 733 40.20 -4.46 -13.74
N LYS A 734 41.27 -4.38 -14.54
CA LYS A 734 41.14 -4.07 -15.96
C LYS A 734 40.82 -5.34 -16.72
N VAL A 735 39.96 -5.23 -17.73
CA VAL A 735 39.74 -6.32 -18.70
C VAL A 735 41.08 -6.70 -19.33
N PRO A 736 41.54 -7.95 -19.20
CA PRO A 736 42.78 -8.39 -19.84
C PRO A 736 42.65 -8.31 -21.36
N ALA A 737 43.71 -7.86 -22.04
CA ALA A 737 43.71 -7.83 -23.49
C ALA A 737 43.54 -9.25 -24.05
N ALA A 738 42.62 -9.44 -25.00
CA ALA A 738 42.35 -10.73 -25.64
C ALA A 738 43.45 -11.14 -26.66
N VAL A 739 44.66 -10.60 -26.53
CA VAL A 739 45.75 -10.82 -27.51
C VAL A 739 46.57 -12.03 -27.06
N ALA A 740 46.47 -13.11 -27.83
CA ALA A 740 47.46 -14.18 -27.82
C ALA A 740 48.64 -13.74 -28.71
N GLU A 741 49.85 -13.59 -28.15
CA GLU A 741 51.06 -13.56 -28.98
C GLU A 741 51.19 -14.91 -29.68
N GLU A 742 51.24 -14.91 -31.03
CA GLU A 742 51.25 -16.14 -31.84
C GLU A 742 52.43 -17.06 -31.46
N ALA A 743 52.12 -18.25 -30.95
CA ALA A 743 53.08 -19.33 -30.87
C ALA A 743 53.34 -19.86 -32.29
N THR A 744 54.60 -19.81 -32.74
CA THR A 744 55.04 -20.32 -34.04
C THR A 744 54.75 -21.83 -34.16
N ALA A 745 53.83 -22.19 -35.06
CA ALA A 745 53.29 -23.54 -35.18
C ALA A 745 54.31 -24.56 -35.77
N LYS A 746 54.40 -25.74 -35.15
CA LYS A 746 54.68 -27.01 -35.85
C LYS A 746 53.64 -28.06 -35.44
N ASN A 747 53.02 -28.64 -36.47
CA ASN A 747 51.97 -29.65 -36.46
C ASN A 747 52.10 -30.73 -35.37
N ALA A 748 51.14 -30.79 -34.43
CA ALA A 748 50.80 -31.99 -33.66
C ALA A 748 49.39 -31.85 -33.02
N LYS A 749 48.62 -32.94 -32.99
CA LYS A 749 47.22 -33.07 -32.51
C LYS A 749 46.99 -32.83 -31.00
N THR A 750 47.88 -32.12 -30.31
CA THR A 750 47.70 -31.70 -28.91
C THR A 750 48.77 -30.63 -28.64
N GLN A 751 48.40 -29.36 -28.60
CA GLN A 751 49.32 -28.29 -28.20
C GLN A 751 49.14 -28.01 -26.71
N LYS A 752 50.17 -28.31 -25.91
CA LYS A 752 50.29 -27.84 -24.54
C LYS A 752 50.87 -26.43 -24.56
N ALA A 753 50.03 -25.42 -24.35
CA ALA A 753 50.48 -24.23 -23.63
C ALA A 753 50.71 -24.68 -22.17
N SER A 754 51.76 -24.21 -21.49
CA SER A 754 52.12 -24.73 -20.17
C SER A 754 50.96 -24.55 -19.19
N ASN A 755 50.27 -25.66 -18.86
CA ASN A 755 49.09 -25.81 -17.99
C ASN A 755 47.69 -25.59 -18.61
N ILE A 756 47.57 -25.52 -19.94
CA ILE A 756 46.26 -25.53 -20.63
C ILE A 756 46.18 -26.72 -21.59
N GLU A 757 45.11 -27.51 -21.47
CA GLU A 757 44.79 -28.59 -22.40
C GLU A 757 43.64 -28.17 -23.34
N VAL A 758 43.87 -28.29 -24.65
CA VAL A 758 42.88 -27.96 -25.67
C VAL A 758 42.51 -29.23 -26.45
N GLU A 759 41.24 -29.59 -26.39
CA GLU A 759 40.64 -30.62 -27.24
C GLU A 759 39.72 -29.93 -28.26
N GLU A 760 39.86 -30.29 -29.53
CA GLU A 760 39.04 -29.74 -30.61
C GLU A 760 38.44 -30.87 -31.44
N THR A 761 37.13 -30.76 -31.68
CA THR A 761 36.36 -31.66 -32.54
C THR A 761 35.66 -30.87 -33.65
N ASN A 762 34.88 -31.56 -34.48
CA ASN A 762 34.00 -30.88 -35.44
C ASN A 762 32.85 -30.14 -34.74
N ALA A 763 32.47 -30.57 -33.52
CA ALA A 763 31.33 -30.03 -32.80
C ALA A 763 31.71 -28.91 -31.82
N TYR A 764 32.90 -28.95 -31.21
CA TYR A 764 33.27 -28.05 -30.11
C TYR A 764 34.78 -27.81 -29.98
N VAL A 765 35.14 -26.82 -29.16
CA VAL A 765 36.47 -26.64 -28.57
C VAL A 765 36.34 -26.71 -27.04
N LYS A 766 37.08 -27.63 -26.42
CA LYS A 766 37.15 -27.81 -24.97
C LYS A 766 38.53 -27.35 -24.49
N VAL A 767 38.54 -26.49 -23.49
CA VAL A 767 39.74 -25.95 -22.87
C VAL A 767 39.70 -26.30 -21.38
N SER A 768 40.73 -27.00 -20.90
CA SER A 768 40.86 -27.41 -19.49
C SER A 768 42.11 -26.76 -18.90
N ALA A 769 41.94 -26.07 -17.78
CA ALA A 769 43.03 -25.41 -17.05
C ALA A 769 42.73 -25.43 -15.54
N GLU A 770 43.68 -25.90 -14.74
CA GLU A 770 43.53 -26.10 -13.30
C GLU A 770 42.22 -26.85 -12.95
N ARG A 771 41.29 -26.18 -12.26
CA ARG A 771 40.01 -26.73 -11.79
C ARG A 771 38.87 -26.55 -12.79
N MET A 772 39.07 -25.80 -13.87
CA MET A 772 38.02 -25.37 -14.78
C MET A 772 38.13 -26.11 -16.12
N THR A 773 37.00 -26.61 -16.61
CA THR A 773 36.86 -27.07 -18.00
C THR A 773 35.73 -26.30 -18.67
N VAL A 774 36.04 -25.68 -19.81
CA VAL A 774 35.09 -24.88 -20.61
C VAL A 774 34.96 -25.53 -21.98
N THR A 775 33.74 -25.84 -22.40
CA THR A 775 33.45 -26.36 -23.74
C THR A 775 32.56 -25.41 -24.50
N VAL A 776 33.06 -24.90 -25.63
CA VAL A 776 32.32 -23.98 -26.51
C VAL A 776 31.94 -24.70 -27.80
N GLY A 777 30.64 -24.72 -28.12
CA GLY A 777 30.12 -25.35 -29.33
C GLY A 777 30.47 -24.53 -30.57
N LYS A 778 30.98 -25.18 -31.63
CA LYS A 778 31.30 -24.51 -32.90
C LYS A 778 30.07 -24.11 -33.71
N HIS A 779 28.93 -24.76 -33.45
CA HIS A 779 27.66 -24.44 -34.09
C HIS A 779 26.80 -23.47 -33.27
N THR A 780 26.97 -23.48 -31.94
CA THR A 780 26.23 -22.60 -31.04
C THR A 780 26.98 -21.28 -30.82
N GLY A 781 28.31 -21.32 -30.77
CA GLY A 781 29.16 -20.19 -30.34
C GLY A 781 29.05 -19.89 -28.83
N MET A 782 28.39 -20.77 -28.07
CA MET A 782 28.08 -20.61 -26.65
C MET A 782 28.91 -21.55 -25.78
N ILE A 783 29.07 -21.24 -24.49
CA ILE A 783 29.59 -22.20 -23.52
C ILE A 783 28.50 -23.25 -23.26
N ASP A 784 28.65 -24.42 -23.87
CA ASP A 784 27.71 -25.55 -23.78
C ASP A 784 27.98 -26.42 -22.55
N TYR A 785 29.23 -26.44 -22.05
CA TYR A 785 29.58 -27.11 -20.80
C TYR A 785 30.59 -26.27 -20.02
N LEU A 786 30.36 -26.18 -18.71
CA LEU A 786 31.24 -25.54 -17.74
C LEU A 786 31.33 -26.47 -16.53
N ASP A 787 32.53 -27.00 -16.27
CA ASP A 787 32.76 -27.96 -15.20
C ASP A 787 33.82 -27.45 -14.22
N VAL A 788 33.56 -27.62 -12.92
CA VAL A 788 34.52 -27.34 -11.85
C VAL A 788 34.85 -28.65 -11.14
N ASP A 789 36.12 -29.06 -11.18
CA ASP A 789 36.60 -30.34 -10.66
C ASP A 789 35.74 -31.53 -11.15
N GLY A 790 35.37 -31.51 -12.44
CA GLY A 790 34.53 -32.52 -13.10
C GLY A 790 33.05 -32.52 -12.70
N GLU A 791 32.59 -31.57 -11.89
CA GLU A 791 31.17 -31.38 -11.58
C GLU A 791 30.56 -30.36 -12.55
N PRO A 792 29.42 -30.65 -13.21
CA PRO A 792 28.80 -29.73 -14.16
C PRO A 792 28.12 -28.57 -13.44
N MET A 793 28.43 -27.35 -13.86
CA MET A 793 27.82 -26.11 -13.37
C MET A 793 26.52 -25.79 -14.10
N LEU A 794 26.41 -26.20 -15.37
CA LEU A 794 25.21 -26.01 -16.20
C LEU A 794 24.26 -27.21 -16.09
N LYS A 795 22.96 -26.93 -16.20
CA LYS A 795 21.94 -27.97 -16.34
C LYS A 795 22.17 -28.71 -17.67
N PHE A 796 21.95 -30.03 -17.68
CA PHE A 796 22.19 -30.85 -18.86
C PHE A 796 21.44 -30.31 -20.09
N ARG A 797 22.16 -30.07 -21.20
CA ARG A 797 21.70 -29.48 -22.47
C ARG A 797 21.34 -27.99 -22.44
N GLU A 798 21.72 -27.28 -21.38
CA GLU A 798 21.64 -25.82 -21.35
C GLU A 798 23.03 -25.22 -21.60
N SER A 799 23.06 -24.04 -22.21
CA SER A 799 24.28 -23.27 -22.49
C SER A 799 24.22 -21.92 -21.78
N MET A 800 25.38 -21.33 -21.52
CA MET A 800 25.45 -19.91 -21.15
C MET A 800 25.23 -19.06 -22.40
N LYS A 801 24.22 -18.18 -22.37
CA LYS A 801 23.73 -17.45 -23.57
C LYS A 801 23.47 -15.97 -23.28
N PRO A 802 23.52 -15.10 -24.30
CA PRO A 802 23.08 -13.71 -24.19
C PRO A 802 21.61 -13.59 -23.77
N GLU A 803 21.26 -12.53 -23.07
CA GLU A 803 19.90 -12.20 -22.64
C GLU A 803 19.62 -10.70 -22.79
N PHE A 804 18.47 -10.39 -23.39
CA PHE A 804 18.03 -9.01 -23.63
C PHE A 804 16.65 -8.69 -23.03
N TRP A 805 16.05 -9.66 -22.34
CA TRP A 805 14.65 -9.65 -21.89
C TRP A 805 14.55 -9.86 -20.38
N ARG A 806 13.49 -9.29 -19.78
CA ARG A 806 13.04 -9.59 -18.42
C ARG A 806 11.56 -9.98 -18.44
N ALA A 807 11.11 -10.69 -17.42
CA ALA A 807 9.67 -10.90 -17.22
C ALA A 807 9.00 -9.54 -16.89
N PRO A 808 8.08 -9.04 -17.73
CA PRO A 808 7.57 -7.68 -17.56
C PRO A 808 6.91 -7.45 -16.19
N THR A 809 7.27 -6.34 -15.55
CA THR A 809 6.61 -5.84 -14.34
C THR A 809 5.23 -5.26 -14.66
N ASP A 810 4.44 -4.95 -13.63
CA ASP A 810 3.15 -4.29 -13.84
C ASP A 810 3.29 -2.93 -14.52
N ASN A 811 4.32 -2.15 -14.16
CA ASN A 811 4.64 -0.89 -14.84
C ASN A 811 5.03 -1.11 -16.31
N ASP A 812 5.80 -2.16 -16.62
CA ASP A 812 6.16 -2.49 -18.00
C ASP A 812 4.90 -2.77 -18.84
N TYR A 813 3.92 -3.52 -18.29
CA TYR A 813 2.62 -3.76 -18.91
C TYR A 813 1.84 -2.46 -19.09
N GLY A 814 1.80 -1.61 -18.05
CA GLY A 814 1.16 -0.31 -18.08
C GLY A 814 1.67 0.59 -19.20
N ALA A 815 2.99 0.66 -19.37
CA ALA A 815 3.65 1.42 -20.42
C ALA A 815 3.74 0.66 -21.77
N SER A 816 3.13 -0.52 -21.90
CA SER A 816 3.16 -1.38 -23.09
C SER A 816 4.58 -1.76 -23.57
N MET A 817 5.57 -1.78 -22.66
CA MET A 817 6.97 -2.03 -22.97
C MET A 817 7.21 -3.45 -23.47
N GLN A 818 6.46 -4.42 -22.98
CA GLN A 818 6.51 -5.81 -23.44
C GLN A 818 6.13 -5.95 -24.93
N LYS A 819 5.26 -5.07 -25.44
CA LYS A 819 4.90 -5.07 -26.87
C LYS A 819 5.92 -4.29 -27.70
N GLU A 820 6.40 -3.17 -27.17
CA GLU A 820 7.38 -2.31 -27.82
C GLU A 820 8.74 -3.00 -28.00
N MET A 821 9.23 -3.65 -26.94
CA MET A 821 10.57 -4.23 -26.88
C MET A 821 10.62 -5.69 -27.32
N LYS A 822 9.50 -6.30 -27.73
CA LYS A 822 9.36 -7.74 -28.00
C LYS A 822 10.41 -8.35 -28.95
N VAL A 823 11.00 -7.53 -29.82
CA VAL A 823 12.08 -7.95 -30.73
C VAL A 823 13.31 -8.46 -29.97
N TRP A 824 13.50 -8.01 -28.73
CA TRP A 824 14.56 -8.43 -27.83
C TRP A 824 14.26 -9.70 -27.05
N ARG A 825 13.03 -10.23 -27.10
CA ARG A 825 12.65 -11.43 -26.32
C ARG A 825 13.43 -12.66 -26.75
N ASN A 826 13.51 -12.91 -28.06
CA ASN A 826 14.24 -14.04 -28.65
C ASN A 826 14.78 -13.66 -30.05
N PRO A 827 15.67 -12.64 -30.15
CA PRO A 827 16.18 -12.23 -31.45
C PRO A 827 16.97 -13.36 -32.10
N THR A 828 16.75 -13.56 -33.40
CA THR A 828 17.53 -14.54 -34.17
C THR A 828 19.03 -14.18 -34.12
N MET A 829 19.88 -15.12 -33.69
CA MET A 829 21.34 -14.99 -33.69
C MET A 829 21.98 -15.97 -34.68
N ASN A 830 22.43 -15.46 -35.82
CA ASN A 830 23.06 -16.27 -36.87
C ASN A 830 24.58 -16.28 -36.70
N LEU A 831 25.16 -17.40 -36.26
CA LEU A 831 26.61 -17.55 -36.14
C LEU A 831 27.29 -17.45 -37.52
N LYS A 832 28.16 -16.45 -37.68
CA LYS A 832 28.92 -16.19 -38.92
C LYS A 832 30.31 -16.77 -38.89
N SER A 833 30.98 -16.68 -37.75
CA SER A 833 32.34 -17.17 -37.57
C SER A 833 32.57 -17.64 -36.15
N PHE A 834 33.41 -18.67 -36.04
CA PHE A 834 33.95 -19.17 -34.79
C PHE A 834 35.46 -19.28 -34.92
N ASN A 835 36.19 -18.42 -34.22
CA ASN A 835 37.65 -18.33 -34.29
C ASN A 835 38.28 -18.81 -32.99
N LYS A 836 39.43 -19.47 -33.09
CA LYS A 836 40.24 -19.93 -31.96
C LYS A 836 41.68 -19.43 -32.13
N THR A 837 42.20 -18.78 -31.09
CA THR A 837 43.59 -18.37 -31.01
C THR A 837 44.23 -18.95 -29.75
N ILE A 838 45.39 -19.60 -29.89
CA ILE A 838 46.15 -20.17 -28.77
C ILE A 838 47.36 -19.29 -28.53
N GLY A 839 47.43 -18.67 -27.36
CA GLY A 839 48.58 -17.90 -26.90
C GLY A 839 49.47 -18.71 -25.97
N ASN A 840 50.51 -18.06 -25.43
CA ASN A 840 51.45 -18.69 -24.50
C ASN A 840 50.78 -19.13 -23.19
N ASN A 841 49.86 -18.32 -22.65
CA ASN A 841 49.25 -18.52 -21.32
C ASN A 841 47.70 -18.45 -21.33
N ASN A 842 47.09 -18.39 -22.51
CA ASN A 842 45.65 -18.32 -22.67
C ASN A 842 45.17 -18.92 -24.00
N VAL A 843 43.88 -19.22 -24.06
CA VAL A 843 43.15 -19.58 -25.27
C VAL A 843 41.99 -18.62 -25.42
N VAL A 844 41.87 -18.02 -26.60
CA VAL A 844 40.81 -17.06 -26.92
C VAL A 844 39.90 -17.69 -27.97
N LEU A 845 38.61 -17.76 -27.65
CA LEU A 845 37.55 -18.24 -28.54
C LEU A 845 36.60 -17.09 -28.83
N THR A 846 36.36 -16.80 -30.11
CA THR A 846 35.50 -15.69 -30.53
C THR A 846 34.40 -16.19 -31.46
N ALA A 847 33.15 -15.97 -31.07
CA ALA A 847 31.96 -16.25 -31.86
C ALA A 847 31.30 -14.94 -32.30
N THR A 848 31.05 -14.77 -33.59
CA THR A 848 30.43 -13.56 -34.15
C THR A 848 29.08 -13.91 -34.75
N PHE A 849 28.03 -13.23 -34.30
CA PHE A 849 26.64 -13.43 -34.71
C PHE A 849 26.10 -12.20 -35.44
N GLU A 850 25.30 -12.45 -36.46
CA GLU A 850 24.43 -11.41 -37.05
C GLU A 850 23.03 -11.53 -36.45
N MET A 851 22.48 -10.39 -36.02
CA MET A 851 21.14 -10.27 -35.41
C MET A 851 20.24 -9.42 -36.32
N PRO A 852 19.67 -10.00 -37.38
CA PRO A 852 19.02 -9.24 -38.46
C PRO A 852 17.79 -8.46 -37.98
N GLU A 853 17.00 -9.00 -37.05
CA GLU A 853 15.77 -8.38 -36.55
C GLU A 853 16.02 -7.07 -35.80
N VAL A 854 17.14 -7.00 -35.07
CA VAL A 854 17.58 -5.81 -34.33
C VAL A 854 18.72 -5.08 -35.00
N LYS A 855 19.05 -5.44 -36.25
CA LYS A 855 20.10 -4.80 -37.08
C LYS A 855 21.43 -4.62 -36.34
N ALA A 856 21.88 -5.66 -35.66
CA ALA A 856 23.09 -5.63 -34.86
C ALA A 856 24.02 -6.81 -35.18
N GLN A 857 25.28 -6.66 -34.80
CA GLN A 857 26.26 -7.74 -34.73
C GLN A 857 26.63 -7.96 -33.26
N LEU A 858 26.65 -9.21 -32.83
CA LEU A 858 27.05 -9.59 -31.48
C LEU A 858 28.33 -10.42 -31.55
N GLU A 859 29.33 -10.06 -30.77
CA GLU A 859 30.57 -10.83 -30.60
C GLU A 859 30.66 -11.33 -29.16
N LEU A 860 30.87 -12.65 -29.01
CA LEU A 860 31.17 -13.30 -27.74
C LEU A 860 32.63 -13.74 -27.76
N THR A 861 33.42 -13.23 -26.82
CA THR A 861 34.82 -13.60 -26.66
C THR A 861 35.04 -14.28 -25.31
N TYR A 862 35.62 -15.48 -25.33
CA TYR A 862 35.98 -16.27 -24.15
C TYR A 862 37.51 -16.37 -24.07
N ASN A 863 38.11 -15.66 -23.13
CA ASN A 863 39.56 -15.68 -22.88
C ASN A 863 39.84 -16.52 -21.63
N ILE A 864 40.38 -17.72 -21.85
CA ILE A 864 40.59 -18.75 -20.82
C ILE A 864 42.08 -18.80 -20.51
N ASN A 865 42.48 -18.47 -19.28
CA ASN A 865 43.89 -18.42 -18.90
C ASN A 865 44.36 -19.73 -18.23
N ALA A 866 45.68 -19.82 -17.99
CA ALA A 866 46.29 -20.99 -17.36
C ALA A 866 45.85 -21.23 -15.90
N ALA A 867 45.20 -20.27 -15.24
CA ALA A 867 44.64 -20.43 -13.89
C ALA A 867 43.18 -20.97 -13.91
N GLY A 868 42.62 -21.24 -15.09
CA GLY A 868 41.23 -21.65 -15.24
C GLY A 868 40.22 -20.52 -15.09
N GLU A 869 40.66 -19.26 -15.14
CA GLU A 869 39.76 -18.11 -15.17
C GLU A 869 39.29 -17.84 -16.60
N VAL A 870 38.01 -17.51 -16.75
CA VAL A 870 37.36 -17.23 -18.03
C VAL A 870 36.88 -15.80 -18.05
N VAL A 871 37.52 -14.94 -18.84
CA VAL A 871 36.98 -13.61 -19.13
C VAL A 871 35.99 -13.75 -20.28
N VAL A 872 34.74 -13.41 -20.03
CA VAL A 872 33.68 -13.37 -21.03
C VAL A 872 33.44 -11.92 -21.40
N THR A 873 33.51 -11.62 -22.69
CA THR A 873 33.17 -10.31 -23.25
C THR A 873 32.03 -10.48 -24.24
N GLU A 874 30.92 -9.80 -23.97
CA GLU A 874 29.78 -9.63 -24.86
C GLU A 874 29.85 -8.24 -25.48
N LYS A 875 29.88 -8.16 -26.81
CA LYS A 875 29.99 -6.89 -27.53
C LYS A 875 28.96 -6.81 -28.65
N MET A 876 28.04 -5.86 -28.55
CA MET A 876 27.06 -5.56 -29.57
C MET A 876 27.43 -4.29 -30.31
N THR A 877 27.48 -4.37 -31.64
CA THR A 877 27.60 -3.21 -32.54
C THR A 877 26.30 -3.05 -33.31
N THR A 878 25.74 -1.85 -33.31
CA THR A 878 24.42 -1.54 -33.88
C THR A 878 24.49 -0.70 -35.15
N ASP A 879 23.50 -0.84 -36.02
CA ASP A 879 23.27 0.11 -37.10
C ASP A 879 22.73 1.44 -36.52
N LYS A 880 23.52 2.52 -36.63
CA LYS A 880 23.18 3.84 -36.05
C LYS A 880 21.99 4.52 -36.72
N GLU A 881 21.67 4.13 -37.94
CA GLU A 881 20.52 4.64 -38.69
C GLU A 881 19.24 3.82 -38.39
N ALA A 882 19.39 2.66 -37.73
CA ALA A 882 18.27 1.80 -37.41
C ALA A 882 17.41 2.36 -36.26
N LYS A 883 16.10 2.30 -36.45
CA LYS A 883 15.11 2.56 -35.39
C LYS A 883 14.70 1.23 -34.77
N VAL A 884 15.42 0.81 -33.76
CA VAL A 884 15.11 -0.38 -32.96
C VAL A 884 14.71 0.09 -31.57
N ALA A 885 13.74 -0.60 -30.97
CA ALA A 885 13.29 -0.30 -29.62
C ALA A 885 14.44 -0.45 -28.61
N ASP A 886 14.29 0.21 -27.47
CA ASP A 886 15.06 -0.07 -26.26
C ASP A 886 14.97 -1.56 -25.87
N LEU A 887 15.86 -2.02 -24.98
CA LEU A 887 15.92 -3.39 -24.48
C LEU A 887 15.80 -3.44 -22.96
N PHE A 888 15.26 -4.52 -22.40
CA PHE A 888 15.08 -4.59 -20.95
C PHE A 888 16.39 -4.75 -20.18
N ARG A 889 17.33 -5.55 -20.68
CA ARG A 889 18.63 -5.79 -20.06
C ARG A 889 19.68 -6.13 -21.10
N TYR A 890 20.95 -6.11 -20.72
CA TYR A 890 22.06 -6.50 -21.58
C TYR A 890 23.08 -7.29 -20.77
N GLY A 891 23.29 -8.56 -21.13
CA GLY A 891 24.20 -9.45 -20.44
C GLY A 891 23.97 -10.93 -20.79
N MET A 892 24.41 -11.79 -19.88
CA MET A 892 24.42 -13.25 -20.05
C MET A 892 23.54 -13.95 -19.01
N GLN A 893 23.01 -15.12 -19.36
CA GLN A 893 22.27 -15.99 -18.46
C GLN A 893 22.78 -17.43 -18.54
N LEU A 894 22.53 -18.20 -17.48
CA LEU A 894 22.74 -19.64 -17.45
C LEU A 894 21.75 -20.34 -16.51
N GLN A 895 21.43 -21.59 -16.85
CA GLN A 895 20.64 -22.48 -16.01
C GLN A 895 21.56 -23.47 -15.31
N MET A 896 21.47 -23.54 -13.99
CA MET A 896 22.23 -24.45 -13.14
C MET A 896 21.33 -25.53 -12.53
N PRO A 897 21.86 -26.71 -12.15
CA PRO A 897 21.12 -27.68 -11.35
C PRO A 897 20.63 -27.08 -10.02
N ALA A 898 19.44 -27.47 -9.53
CA ALA A 898 18.92 -26.99 -8.24
C ALA A 898 19.82 -27.26 -7.02
N ALA A 899 20.82 -28.16 -7.14
CA ALA A 899 21.80 -28.39 -6.10
C ALA A 899 22.62 -27.14 -5.75
N TYR A 900 22.81 -26.21 -6.71
CA TYR A 900 23.50 -24.93 -6.50
C TYR A 900 22.58 -23.90 -5.82
N SER A 901 22.16 -24.23 -4.60
CA SER A 901 21.06 -23.58 -3.87
C SER A 901 21.49 -22.45 -2.94
N LYS A 902 22.79 -22.14 -2.88
CA LYS A 902 23.36 -21.10 -2.02
C LYS A 902 24.12 -20.07 -2.84
N LEU A 903 24.00 -18.81 -2.45
CA LEU A 903 24.77 -17.72 -3.04
C LEU A 903 25.39 -16.80 -1.99
N GLU A 904 26.49 -16.16 -2.37
CA GLU A 904 27.17 -15.11 -1.63
C GLU A 904 27.60 -14.02 -2.60
N TYR A 905 27.38 -12.74 -2.27
CA TYR A 905 27.81 -11.63 -3.11
C TYR A 905 28.30 -10.44 -2.31
N TYR A 906 29.08 -9.58 -2.97
CA TYR A 906 29.48 -8.27 -2.47
C TYR A 906 28.94 -7.19 -3.41
N GLY A 907 27.95 -6.42 -2.96
CA GLY A 907 27.18 -5.47 -3.76
C GLY A 907 26.03 -4.87 -2.93
N ARG A 908 24.99 -4.31 -3.56
CA ARG A 908 23.83 -3.78 -2.82
C ARG A 908 22.86 -4.86 -2.38
N GLY A 909 22.38 -4.77 -1.14
CA GLY A 909 21.39 -5.68 -0.59
C GLY A 909 21.01 -5.33 0.88
N PRO A 910 20.41 -6.27 1.62
CA PRO A 910 20.02 -7.61 1.18
C PRO A 910 18.76 -7.65 0.31
N GLU A 911 17.94 -6.60 0.32
CA GLU A 911 16.71 -6.55 -0.48
C GLU A 911 16.99 -6.34 -1.97
N GLU A 912 16.11 -6.88 -2.83
CA GLU A 912 16.20 -6.68 -4.27
C GLU A 912 16.14 -5.19 -4.63
N ASN A 913 16.98 -4.78 -5.57
CA ASN A 913 17.20 -3.38 -5.93
C ASN A 913 17.45 -3.21 -7.43
N TYR A 914 17.13 -2.00 -7.91
CA TYR A 914 17.21 -1.61 -9.32
C TYR A 914 17.80 -0.20 -9.44
N ILE A 915 18.18 0.19 -10.65
CA ILE A 915 18.98 1.40 -10.90
C ILE A 915 18.28 2.70 -10.48
N ASP A 916 16.96 2.69 -10.37
CA ASP A 916 16.11 3.77 -9.92
C ASP A 916 15.46 3.49 -8.56
N ARG A 917 15.82 2.38 -7.89
CA ARG A 917 15.34 1.96 -6.56
C ARG A 917 16.43 1.17 -5.81
N HIS A 918 17.42 1.86 -5.27
CA HIS A 918 18.55 1.21 -4.57
C HIS A 918 19.19 2.00 -3.42
N ALA A 919 18.65 3.16 -3.03
CA ALA A 919 19.28 4.00 -2.02
C ALA A 919 19.22 3.36 -0.62
N SER A 920 18.16 2.59 -0.37
CA SER A 920 17.96 1.83 0.87
C SER A 920 18.81 0.56 0.99
N ALA A 921 19.32 0.05 -0.14
CA ALA A 921 20.15 -1.15 -0.25
C ALA A 921 21.64 -0.78 -0.21
N PHE A 922 22.32 -1.18 0.86
CA PHE A 922 23.71 -0.79 1.10
C PHE A 922 24.69 -1.76 0.49
N ILE A 923 25.85 -1.24 0.07
CA ILE A 923 26.97 -2.07 -0.36
C ILE A 923 27.46 -2.86 0.85
N GLY A 924 27.46 -4.18 0.73
CA GLY A 924 27.77 -5.10 1.80
C GLY A 924 27.97 -6.51 1.27
N LYS A 925 28.44 -7.39 2.16
CA LYS A 925 28.58 -8.82 1.87
C LYS A 925 27.36 -9.56 2.38
N TYR A 926 26.69 -10.27 1.48
CA TYR A 926 25.42 -10.96 1.75
C TYR A 926 25.51 -12.44 1.36
N GLU A 927 24.78 -13.28 2.09
CA GLU A 927 24.60 -14.69 1.78
C GLU A 927 23.10 -15.02 1.84
N SER A 928 22.63 -15.83 0.90
CA SER A 928 21.22 -16.23 0.82
C SER A 928 21.05 -17.63 0.24
N ASN A 929 19.86 -18.20 0.43
CA ASN A 929 19.44 -19.35 -0.37
C ASN A 929 18.77 -18.84 -1.64
N VAL A 930 19.05 -19.46 -2.78
CA VAL A 930 18.45 -19.07 -4.09
C VAL A 930 16.92 -18.97 -4.02
N LYS A 931 16.26 -19.85 -3.27
CA LYS A 931 14.80 -19.84 -3.12
C LYS A 931 14.27 -18.59 -2.40
N ASP A 932 15.08 -17.96 -1.55
CA ASP A 932 14.71 -16.82 -0.72
C ASP A 932 14.96 -15.48 -1.46
N GLU A 933 15.68 -15.52 -2.58
CA GLU A 933 15.90 -14.36 -3.47
C GLU A 933 14.69 -14.01 -4.33
N TYR A 934 13.79 -14.98 -4.54
CA TYR A 934 12.54 -14.72 -5.25
C TYR A 934 11.53 -14.06 -4.31
N TYR A 935 11.21 -12.79 -4.58
CA TYR A 935 10.10 -12.14 -3.93
C TYR A 935 8.78 -12.53 -4.59
N SER A 936 7.91 -13.21 -3.85
CA SER A 936 6.58 -13.62 -4.32
C SER A 936 5.61 -12.43 -4.36
N TYR A 937 5.73 -11.58 -5.37
CA TYR A 937 4.69 -10.62 -5.75
C TYR A 937 3.38 -11.37 -6.06
N ILE A 938 2.20 -10.74 -5.93
CA ILE A 938 0.94 -11.47 -6.13
C ILE A 938 0.87 -12.07 -7.53
N ARG A 939 1.08 -11.23 -8.55
CA ARG A 939 1.36 -11.67 -9.92
C ARG A 939 2.86 -11.94 -10.07
N PRO A 940 3.28 -13.10 -10.59
CA PRO A 940 4.68 -13.36 -10.93
C PRO A 940 5.22 -12.31 -11.91
N GLN A 941 6.45 -11.86 -11.66
CA GLN A 941 7.16 -10.88 -12.49
C GLN A 941 8.65 -10.88 -12.15
N GLU A 942 9.44 -10.05 -12.85
CA GLU A 942 10.86 -9.85 -12.55
C GLU A 942 11.13 -9.62 -11.05
N SER A 943 12.13 -10.33 -10.49
CA SER A 943 12.50 -10.28 -9.07
C SER A 943 13.94 -10.78 -8.83
N GLY A 944 14.52 -10.37 -7.69
CA GLY A 944 15.78 -10.90 -7.16
C GLY A 944 17.04 -10.19 -7.67
N ASN A 945 16.90 -9.03 -8.31
CA ASN A 945 18.04 -8.27 -8.83
C ASN A 945 18.84 -7.59 -7.73
N HIS A 946 20.17 -7.57 -7.89
CA HIS A 946 21.10 -6.82 -7.05
C HIS A 946 22.06 -6.00 -7.92
N THR A 947 22.18 -4.71 -7.61
CA THR A 947 23.03 -3.77 -8.35
C THR A 947 24.39 -3.53 -7.69
N ASP A 948 25.29 -2.90 -8.44
CA ASP A 948 26.66 -2.57 -8.03
C ASP A 948 27.43 -3.81 -7.50
N ILE A 949 27.34 -4.93 -8.21
CA ILE A 949 28.02 -6.16 -7.80
C ILE A 949 29.52 -6.07 -8.09
N ARG A 950 30.35 -6.38 -7.09
CA ARG A 950 31.80 -6.60 -7.22
C ARG A 950 32.09 -8.05 -7.53
N TYR A 951 31.48 -8.96 -6.77
CA TYR A 951 31.45 -10.38 -7.08
C TYR A 951 30.12 -11.03 -6.69
N PHE A 952 29.75 -12.09 -7.41
CA PHE A 952 28.60 -12.94 -7.12
C PHE A 952 29.03 -14.40 -7.21
N SER A 953 28.78 -15.20 -6.18
CA SER A 953 29.15 -16.61 -6.16
C SER A 953 27.94 -17.47 -5.85
N ILE A 954 27.80 -18.56 -6.59
CA ILE A 954 26.74 -19.55 -6.42
C ILE A 954 27.37 -20.94 -6.29
N PHE A 955 26.88 -21.73 -5.34
CA PHE A 955 27.52 -23.00 -4.99
C PHE A 955 26.56 -24.03 -4.45
N ASN A 956 26.98 -25.30 -4.58
CA ASN A 956 26.32 -26.44 -3.98
C ASN A 956 26.79 -26.53 -2.51
N PRO A 957 25.90 -26.37 -1.52
CA PRO A 957 26.30 -26.42 -0.10
C PRO A 957 26.79 -27.81 0.33
N THR A 958 26.45 -28.87 -0.41
CA THR A 958 26.88 -30.25 -0.11
C THR A 958 28.31 -30.51 -0.55
N SER A 959 28.67 -30.14 -1.78
CA SER A 959 30.02 -30.36 -2.31
C SER A 959 30.97 -29.19 -2.04
N GLY A 960 30.44 -28.01 -1.72
CA GLY A 960 31.18 -26.75 -1.62
C GLY A 960 31.60 -26.16 -2.96
N LYS A 961 31.43 -26.91 -4.06
CA LYS A 961 31.81 -26.50 -5.41
C LYS A 961 30.80 -25.53 -6.00
N GLY A 962 31.30 -24.67 -6.87
CA GLY A 962 30.51 -23.63 -7.51
C GLY A 962 31.39 -22.69 -8.32
N ILE A 963 30.80 -21.57 -8.73
CA ILE A 963 31.44 -20.56 -9.55
C ILE A 963 31.30 -19.18 -8.92
N THR A 964 32.26 -18.31 -9.22
CA THR A 964 32.25 -16.90 -8.84
C THR A 964 32.39 -16.05 -10.10
N PHE A 965 31.53 -15.05 -10.21
CA PHE A 965 31.55 -13.99 -11.21
C PHE A 965 32.16 -12.75 -10.59
N GLU A 966 33.18 -12.18 -11.22
CA GLU A 966 33.83 -10.94 -10.79
C GLU A 966 33.64 -9.86 -11.85
N ALA A 967 33.24 -8.69 -11.39
CA ALA A 967 33.00 -7.54 -12.24
C ALA A 967 34.31 -6.84 -12.63
N PHE A 968 34.35 -6.30 -13.84
CA PHE A 968 35.36 -5.33 -14.29
C PHE A 968 34.82 -3.88 -14.28
N GLY A 969 33.58 -3.69 -13.85
CA GLY A 969 32.88 -2.42 -13.82
C GLY A 969 31.48 -2.60 -13.25
N GLU A 970 30.52 -1.82 -13.75
CA GLU A 970 29.12 -1.95 -13.36
C GLU A 970 28.56 -3.34 -13.74
N MET A 971 27.96 -4.03 -12.77
CA MET A 971 27.39 -5.36 -12.94
C MET A 971 26.19 -5.54 -12.02
N GLU A 972 25.17 -6.23 -12.51
CA GLU A 972 23.99 -6.64 -11.76
C GLU A 972 23.83 -8.16 -11.85
N CYS A 973 23.33 -8.79 -10.80
CA CYS A 973 23.14 -10.24 -10.76
C CYS A 973 21.83 -10.61 -10.06
N SER A 974 21.22 -11.70 -10.49
CA SER A 974 20.11 -12.36 -9.80
C SER A 974 20.17 -13.86 -9.99
N ALA A 975 19.74 -14.62 -8.97
CA ALA A 975 19.62 -16.07 -9.04
C ALA A 975 18.33 -16.53 -8.36
N ILE A 976 17.40 -17.09 -9.13
CA ILE A 976 16.09 -17.51 -8.64
C ILE A 976 15.71 -18.91 -9.18
N PRO A 977 14.78 -19.64 -8.53
CA PRO A 977 14.42 -21.01 -8.95
C PRO A 977 13.43 -21.08 -10.12
N TYR A 978 13.21 -19.98 -10.84
CA TYR A 978 12.20 -19.84 -11.90
C TYR A 978 12.82 -19.27 -13.17
N LEU A 979 12.34 -19.73 -14.33
CA LEU A 979 12.75 -19.16 -15.60
C LEU A 979 12.04 -17.82 -15.85
N VAL A 980 12.58 -16.99 -16.75
CA VAL A 980 11.92 -15.76 -17.19
C VAL A 980 10.52 -16.06 -17.74
N GLU A 981 10.37 -17.15 -18.49
CA GLU A 981 9.09 -17.56 -19.06
C GLU A 981 8.07 -18.04 -18.02
N ASP A 982 8.51 -18.41 -16.81
CA ASP A 982 7.59 -18.75 -15.71
C ASP A 982 6.96 -17.51 -15.08
N LEU A 983 7.61 -16.36 -15.21
CA LEU A 983 7.20 -15.09 -14.61
C LEU A 983 6.56 -14.13 -15.64
N ASP A 984 6.66 -14.45 -16.92
CA ASP A 984 6.21 -13.61 -18.05
C ASP A 984 4.80 -14.01 -18.51
N ALA A 985 3.84 -13.09 -18.40
CA ALA A 985 2.45 -13.33 -18.79
C ALA A 985 2.23 -13.25 -20.33
N GLY A 986 3.24 -12.88 -21.10
CA GLY A 986 3.17 -12.69 -22.54
C GLY A 986 2.75 -11.28 -22.96
N ASP A 987 2.13 -11.16 -24.14
CA ASP A 987 1.78 -9.85 -24.72
C ASP A 987 0.73 -9.10 -23.89
N GLU A 988 -0.17 -9.84 -23.23
CA GLU A 988 -1.26 -9.32 -22.39
C GLU A 988 -1.35 -10.12 -21.09
N LYS A 989 -1.86 -9.49 -20.04
CA LYS A 989 -2.28 -10.21 -18.83
C LYS A 989 -3.58 -10.95 -19.13
N ASN A 990 -3.55 -12.27 -19.06
CA ASN A 990 -4.70 -13.11 -19.41
C ASN A 990 -5.33 -13.70 -18.16
N HIS A 991 -6.64 -13.96 -18.22
CA HIS A 991 -7.37 -14.68 -17.17
C HIS A 991 -7.11 -16.19 -17.25
N SER A 992 -5.88 -16.61 -17.00
CA SER A 992 -5.47 -18.02 -17.02
C SER A 992 -4.88 -18.41 -15.68
N TRP A 993 -5.15 -19.63 -15.23
CA TRP A 993 -4.42 -20.21 -14.10
C TRP A 993 -2.92 -20.26 -14.42
N GLY A 994 -2.06 -20.04 -13.42
CA GLY A 994 -0.62 -19.88 -13.65
C GLY A 994 -0.17 -18.42 -13.62
N GLN A 995 -0.97 -17.52 -13.03
CA GLN A 995 -0.71 -16.08 -12.97
C GLN A 995 -0.59 -15.59 -11.51
N HIS A 996 -0.52 -16.50 -10.55
CA HIS A 996 -0.19 -16.23 -9.16
C HIS A 996 1.17 -16.82 -8.79
N SER A 997 1.92 -16.18 -7.89
CA SER A 997 3.21 -16.74 -7.44
C SER A 997 3.07 -18.11 -6.76
N GLY A 998 1.94 -18.38 -6.11
CA GLY A 998 1.64 -19.72 -5.60
C GLY A 998 1.32 -20.75 -6.67
N ASP A 999 1.02 -20.34 -7.91
CA ASP A 999 0.82 -21.27 -9.05
C ASP A 999 2.16 -21.79 -9.60
N LEU A 1000 3.29 -21.14 -9.29
CA LEU A 1000 4.59 -21.50 -9.84
C LEU A 1000 5.04 -22.90 -9.38
N VAL A 1001 5.45 -23.71 -10.36
CA VAL A 1001 5.93 -25.08 -10.20
C VAL A 1001 7.45 -25.10 -10.25
N ASP A 1002 8.07 -25.75 -9.28
CA ASP A 1002 9.52 -25.93 -9.22
C ASP A 1002 10.01 -26.81 -10.40
N LYS A 1003 10.98 -26.32 -11.16
CA LYS A 1003 11.58 -27.00 -12.32
C LYS A 1003 12.92 -27.68 -12.02
N GLY A 1004 13.34 -27.71 -10.76
CA GLY A 1004 14.59 -28.33 -10.31
C GLY A 1004 15.81 -27.65 -10.93
N LEU A 1005 15.79 -26.32 -11.05
CA LEU A 1005 16.88 -25.51 -11.60
C LEU A 1005 17.09 -24.22 -10.81
N VAL A 1006 18.23 -23.57 -11.07
CA VAL A 1006 18.46 -22.17 -10.75
C VAL A 1006 18.68 -21.41 -12.05
N GLN A 1007 17.93 -20.34 -12.26
CA GLN A 1007 18.12 -19.38 -13.33
C GLN A 1007 19.02 -18.26 -12.78
N LEU A 1008 20.18 -18.08 -13.39
CA LEU A 1008 21.16 -17.07 -13.01
C LEU A 1008 21.33 -16.05 -14.14
N HIS A 1009 21.30 -14.77 -13.77
CA HIS A 1009 21.47 -13.63 -14.66
C HIS A 1009 22.71 -12.83 -14.26
N ILE A 1010 23.55 -12.47 -15.24
CA ILE A 1010 24.75 -11.65 -15.07
C ILE A 1010 24.67 -10.52 -16.09
N GLN A 1011 24.38 -9.32 -15.63
CA GLN A 1011 23.98 -8.21 -16.48
C GLN A 1011 24.97 -7.06 -16.35
N GLN A 1012 25.20 -6.33 -17.44
CA GLN A 1012 25.79 -5.00 -17.35
C GLN A 1012 24.84 -4.07 -16.56
N ARG A 1013 23.57 -4.12 -16.93
CA ARG A 1013 22.54 -3.18 -16.49
C ARG A 1013 21.16 -3.67 -16.88
N GLN A 1014 20.14 -3.31 -16.09
CA GLN A 1014 18.74 -3.47 -16.45
C GLN A 1014 18.01 -2.10 -16.53
N TYR A 1015 16.97 -2.02 -17.36
CA TYR A 1015 16.00 -0.93 -17.42
C TYR A 1015 15.37 -0.65 -16.04
N GLY A 1016 15.13 0.62 -15.71
CA GLY A 1016 14.47 1.03 -14.46
C GLY A 1016 13.04 0.47 -14.29
N LEU A 1017 12.49 0.63 -13.09
CA LEU A 1017 11.13 0.21 -12.75
C LEU A 1017 10.09 1.32 -12.98
N GLY A 1018 10.43 2.58 -12.68
CA GLY A 1018 9.46 3.67 -12.64
C GLY A 1018 8.46 3.56 -11.47
N CYS A 1019 7.69 4.63 -11.25
CA CYS A 1019 6.64 4.66 -10.24
C CYS A 1019 5.58 5.76 -10.43
N ILE A 1020 5.63 6.58 -11.48
CA ILE A 1020 4.66 7.70 -11.62
C ILE A 1020 3.24 7.14 -11.68
N ASP A 1021 3.01 6.16 -12.55
CA ASP A 1021 1.77 5.39 -12.70
C ASP A 1021 2.10 3.98 -13.23
N SER A 1022 1.07 3.13 -13.37
CA SER A 1022 1.20 1.80 -14.00
C SER A 1022 0.24 1.64 -15.19
N TRP A 1023 -0.01 2.70 -15.97
CA TRP A 1023 -0.90 2.65 -17.13
C TRP A 1023 -0.42 3.44 -18.36
N MET A 1024 0.70 4.17 -18.28
CA MET A 1024 1.31 4.83 -19.44
C MET A 1024 2.81 5.11 -19.29
N THR A 1025 3.25 5.45 -18.07
CA THR A 1025 4.52 6.14 -17.90
C THR A 1025 5.72 5.20 -17.85
N LYS A 1026 6.74 5.52 -18.66
CA LYS A 1026 8.04 4.85 -18.64
C LYS A 1026 8.96 5.48 -17.57
N PRO A 1027 9.94 4.73 -17.03
CA PRO A 1027 11.04 5.28 -16.23
C PRO A 1027 11.68 6.53 -16.85
N MET A 1028 12.28 7.41 -16.05
CA MET A 1028 13.00 8.59 -16.57
C MET A 1028 14.09 8.19 -17.57
N GLU A 1029 14.38 9.06 -18.54
CA GLU A 1029 15.34 8.79 -19.62
C GLU A 1029 16.69 8.25 -19.11
N LYS A 1030 17.24 8.81 -18.02
CA LYS A 1030 18.51 8.37 -17.42
C LYS A 1030 18.50 6.93 -16.88
N TYR A 1031 17.33 6.32 -16.73
CA TYR A 1031 17.14 4.94 -16.25
C TYR A 1031 16.71 3.99 -17.37
N ARG A 1032 16.81 4.40 -18.63
CA ARG A 1032 16.43 3.58 -19.78
C ARG A 1032 17.65 2.91 -20.40
N MET A 1033 17.42 1.71 -20.95
CA MET A 1033 18.41 0.97 -21.70
C MET A 1033 18.17 1.18 -23.20
N HIS A 1034 18.83 2.18 -23.77
CA HIS A 1034 18.69 2.51 -25.19
C HIS A 1034 19.38 1.50 -26.12
N TYR A 1035 18.84 1.38 -27.32
CA TYR A 1035 19.50 0.72 -28.44
C TYR A 1035 20.79 1.46 -28.82
N ALA A 1036 21.94 0.86 -28.54
CA ALA A 1036 23.25 1.45 -28.76
C ALA A 1036 24.33 0.36 -28.85
N ASP A 1037 25.56 0.74 -29.23
CA ASP A 1037 26.70 -0.17 -29.05
C ASP A 1037 26.88 -0.41 -27.56
N ARG A 1038 27.13 -1.67 -27.19
CA ARG A 1038 27.33 -2.09 -25.81
C ARG A 1038 28.47 -3.08 -25.75
N GLU A 1039 29.26 -2.99 -24.70
CA GLU A 1039 30.34 -3.93 -24.40
C GLU A 1039 30.29 -4.23 -22.90
N PHE A 1040 30.17 -5.50 -22.55
CA PHE A 1040 30.10 -5.98 -21.18
C PHE A 1040 31.13 -7.08 -20.97
N SER A 1041 31.91 -6.98 -19.90
CA SER A 1041 32.92 -7.99 -19.56
C SER A 1041 32.87 -8.34 -18.09
N PHE A 1042 32.99 -9.62 -17.79
CA PHE A 1042 33.12 -10.16 -16.44
C PHE A 1042 34.02 -11.41 -16.47
N LYS A 1043 34.47 -11.83 -15.29
CA LYS A 1043 35.36 -12.99 -15.12
C LYS A 1043 34.65 -14.10 -14.35
N ILE A 1044 34.74 -15.32 -14.85
CA ILE A 1044 34.28 -16.54 -14.18
C ILE A 1044 35.50 -17.26 -13.61
N LYS A 1045 35.39 -17.74 -12.38
CA LYS A 1045 36.37 -18.66 -11.79
C LYS A 1045 35.70 -19.71 -10.92
N ALA A 1046 36.42 -20.81 -10.69
CA ALA A 1046 36.01 -21.82 -9.72
C ALA A 1046 35.96 -21.19 -8.32
N ARG A 1047 34.91 -21.47 -7.55
CA ARG A 1047 34.81 -21.05 -6.15
C ARG A 1047 35.97 -21.66 -5.35
N LYS A 1048 36.62 -20.84 -4.53
CA LYS A 1048 37.75 -21.26 -3.70
C LYS A 1048 37.34 -22.22 -2.60
#